data_AF-A0AAN8YPM7-F1
#
_entry.id   AF-A0AAN8YPM7-F1
#
_cell.length_a   1.000
_cell.length_b   1.000
_cell.length_c   1.000
_cell.angle_alpha   90.00
_cell.angle_beta   90.00
_cell.angle_gamma   90.00
#
_symmetry.space_group_name_H-M   'P 1'
#
loop_
_entity.id
_entity.type
_entity.pdbx_description
1 polymer ?
#
loop_
_entity_poly.entity_id
_entity_poly.type
_entity_poly.pdbx_seq_one_letter_code
_entity_poly.pdbx_strand_id
1 'polypeptide(L)'
;MPVARPELSDSRVIAHVDMDCFYVQVEQRKQQSLRGQPTAVVQYNSWQGGGLIAVSYEARKFGVKRSMRGDEAKQVCPEIHLVQVPVARGKADLNTYRNAGSEVVSILSRRGRCERASIDEVYLDLTIAAEAMLADNPPECLETISEEVVKSHVLGLEEVGSDARENVRHWFTRSDASRCDKLLACGAFIVAELRLQVLEETEFTCSAGIAHNKMLAKLASGMNKPAQQTVVPFSSISKLLRTLPIKKMKQLGGKLGTSLQIDLGVNTVGDLLQFSEEKLQEYYGVNTGSWLWNTARGINGEEVKERLLPNSHGSGKTFPGPRALKTVASVEKWLNELCEELSERLQSDLEQNKRIAHTLTLHAHAYKSNDGDSFRKFPSKSCPLRYGTSKIKEDALSLFQAGLREYLGLFNVKISGNQNNGWSITGLSVSASKIVAIPSGTRSIMNYFHNQEESFPQVKLPSEQLIQDAPLLSPSEDSLESGGHLTLQSIEPWIACREGNEETKYSMPLDRQEEDKDMCKEKLPEKVTSICSSPDAEVYRGWEKDQTESSGDYLTVKIRDSLESERGKRKSNKEKGMSTISRYFRSQLSGSLLKAEHASTSKLSESSSLSACQSELPQENSPARGESSVDANLCSQIKLKRPAWSCDIDEIDQDVLNELPKQIQEEIQAWLRSQKRPNTVKRDLGITRYFSPAKDK
;
A
#
# COMPACT_ATOMS: atom_id res chain seq x y z
N MET A 1 15.34 -2.23 7.61
CA MET A 1 14.59 -1.09 7.04
C MET A 1 15.40 -0.47 5.91
N PRO A 2 14.90 0.51 5.12
CA PRO A 2 15.78 1.36 4.33
C PRO A 2 16.81 2.01 5.26
N VAL A 3 18.09 1.72 5.04
CA VAL A 3 19.18 2.41 5.73
C VAL A 3 19.25 3.82 5.16
N ALA A 4 19.31 4.83 6.03
CA ALA A 4 19.46 6.21 5.57
C ALA A 4 20.81 6.37 4.87
N ARG A 5 20.84 7.05 3.72
CA ARG A 5 22.11 7.58 3.22
C ARG A 5 22.56 8.72 4.14
N PRO A 6 23.86 8.86 4.46
CA PRO A 6 24.36 9.98 5.28
C PRO A 6 24.36 11.34 4.56
N GLU A 7 23.96 11.40 3.29
CA GLU A 7 23.78 12.63 2.53
C GLU A 7 22.81 13.56 3.27
N LEU A 8 23.28 14.76 3.66
CA LEU A 8 22.55 15.68 4.52
C LEU A 8 21.17 16.00 3.96
N SER A 9 20.12 15.59 4.68
CA SER A 9 18.73 15.69 4.23
C SER A 9 18.21 17.13 4.09
N ASP A 10 18.98 18.10 4.57
CA ASP A 10 18.48 19.28 5.25
C ASP A 10 18.14 20.42 4.28
N SER A 11 18.44 20.26 3.00
CA SER A 11 17.96 21.13 1.92
C SER A 11 16.79 20.55 1.11
N ARG A 12 16.36 19.30 1.35
CA ARG A 12 15.18 18.76 0.64
C ARG A 12 13.90 19.39 1.16
N VAL A 13 12.91 19.56 0.27
CA VAL A 13 11.58 20.05 0.62
C VAL A 13 10.56 18.96 0.29
N ILE A 14 10.22 18.16 1.29
CA ILE A 14 9.29 17.04 1.15
C ILE A 14 7.93 17.41 1.76
N ALA A 15 6.90 17.38 0.92
CA ALA A 15 5.52 17.48 1.39
C ALA A 15 4.87 16.10 1.51
N HIS A 16 3.93 15.97 2.43
CA HIS A 16 2.96 14.88 2.47
C HIS A 16 1.55 15.45 2.51
N VAL A 17 0.74 15.17 1.49
CA VAL A 17 -0.65 15.62 1.36
C VAL A 17 -1.57 14.43 1.65
N ASP A 18 -2.62 14.68 2.43
CA ASP A 18 -3.44 13.65 3.09
C ASP A 18 -4.90 14.11 3.08
N MET A 19 -5.75 13.50 2.26
CA MET A 19 -7.13 13.97 2.05
C MET A 19 -7.96 13.90 3.33
N ASP A 20 -8.82 14.88 3.55
CA ASP A 20 -9.63 14.92 4.76
C ASP A 20 -10.82 13.96 4.71
N CYS A 21 -10.95 13.11 5.72
CA CYS A 21 -12.02 12.10 5.86
C CYS A 21 -12.38 11.33 4.57
N PHE A 22 -11.42 11.15 3.66
CA PHE A 22 -11.57 11.13 2.20
C PHE A 22 -12.89 10.61 1.63
N TYR A 23 -13.29 9.38 1.96
CA TYR A 23 -14.49 8.77 1.37
C TYR A 23 -15.77 9.55 1.72
N VAL A 24 -15.82 10.21 2.88
CA VAL A 24 -16.95 11.07 3.25
C VAL A 24 -17.04 12.28 2.31
N GLN A 25 -15.91 12.91 1.97
CA GLN A 25 -15.92 14.00 0.98
C GLN A 25 -16.35 13.52 -0.42
N VAL A 26 -15.93 12.32 -0.83
CA VAL A 26 -16.38 11.71 -2.11
C VAL A 26 -17.90 11.51 -2.14
N GLU A 27 -18.55 11.21 -1.01
CA GLU A 27 -20.02 11.14 -0.93
C GLU A 27 -20.67 12.54 -0.76
N GLN A 28 -20.06 13.47 -0.02
CA GLN A 28 -20.49 14.88 0.10
C GLN A 28 -20.36 15.69 -1.21
N ARG A 29 -19.55 15.21 -2.16
CA ARG A 29 -19.49 15.71 -3.54
C ARG A 29 -20.71 15.27 -4.36
N LYS A 30 -21.11 14.00 -4.23
CA LYS A 30 -22.34 13.48 -4.89
C LYS A 30 -23.62 14.05 -4.28
N GLN A 31 -23.65 14.18 -2.95
CA GLN A 31 -24.82 14.61 -2.19
C GLN A 31 -24.44 15.79 -1.29
N GLN A 32 -24.59 16.99 -1.84
CA GLN A 32 -24.19 18.25 -1.19
C GLN A 32 -24.89 18.49 0.17
N SER A 33 -26.09 17.92 0.40
CA SER A 33 -26.79 18.02 1.68
C SER A 33 -26.09 17.32 2.86
N LEU A 34 -25.04 16.54 2.61
CA LEU A 34 -24.19 15.94 3.64
C LEU A 34 -23.04 16.86 4.10
N ARG A 35 -22.81 18.01 3.44
CA ARG A 35 -21.75 18.97 3.82
C ARG A 35 -22.10 19.61 5.17
N GLY A 36 -21.13 19.66 6.08
CA GLY A 36 -21.32 20.14 7.46
C GLY A 36 -22.16 19.22 8.37
N GLN A 37 -22.62 18.07 7.88
CA GLN A 37 -23.45 17.13 8.64
C GLN A 37 -22.61 15.97 9.21
N PRO A 38 -22.91 15.47 10.43
CA PRO A 38 -22.26 14.28 10.97
C PRO A 38 -22.54 13.07 10.06
N THR A 39 -21.50 12.67 9.32
CA THR A 39 -21.56 11.67 8.25
C THR A 39 -20.48 10.61 8.45
N ALA A 40 -20.77 9.35 8.12
CA ALA A 40 -19.78 8.28 8.02
C ALA A 40 -20.08 7.36 6.84
N VAL A 41 -19.03 6.82 6.22
CA VAL A 41 -19.14 5.85 5.13
C VAL A 41 -18.96 4.44 5.68
N VAL A 42 -19.88 3.53 5.34
CA VAL A 42 -19.95 2.15 5.85
C VAL A 42 -19.83 1.10 4.75
N GLN A 43 -19.14 -0.02 5.02
CA GLN A 43 -19.15 -1.18 4.13
C GLN A 43 -20.20 -2.21 4.57
N TYR A 44 -21.15 -2.46 3.66
CA TYR A 44 -22.39 -3.21 3.91
C TYR A 44 -23.24 -2.56 5.03
N ASN A 45 -24.49 -3.01 5.21
CA ASN A 45 -25.38 -2.54 6.28
C ASN A 45 -26.07 -3.67 7.06
N SER A 46 -26.27 -4.84 6.43
CA SER A 46 -27.06 -5.98 6.94
C SER A 46 -26.50 -6.73 8.15
N TRP A 47 -25.42 -6.23 8.76
CA TRP A 47 -24.96 -6.68 10.08
C TRP A 47 -24.52 -5.46 10.90
N GLN A 48 -25.28 -5.18 11.95
CA GLN A 48 -25.03 -4.11 12.94
C GLN A 48 -24.83 -2.71 12.30
N GLY A 49 -25.62 -2.38 11.28
CA GLY A 49 -25.53 -1.11 10.55
C GLY A 49 -24.29 -0.96 9.65
N GLY A 50 -23.48 -2.01 9.50
CA GLY A 50 -22.23 -1.99 8.73
C GLY A 50 -20.97 -1.78 9.58
N GLY A 51 -19.81 -1.82 8.93
CA GLY A 51 -18.55 -1.38 9.53
C GLY A 51 -18.14 -0.03 8.96
N LEU A 52 -17.85 0.96 9.82
CA LEU A 52 -17.40 2.27 9.36
C LEU A 52 -16.02 2.16 8.71
N ILE A 53 -15.77 2.95 7.67
CA ILE A 53 -14.48 3.02 6.98
C ILE A 53 -13.94 4.44 6.85
N ALA A 54 -14.80 5.46 6.88
CA ALA A 54 -14.42 6.86 6.99
C ALA A 54 -15.47 7.61 7.83
N VAL A 55 -15.04 8.67 8.52
CA VAL A 55 -15.87 9.45 9.45
C VAL A 55 -15.54 10.94 9.27
N SER A 56 -16.57 11.77 9.11
CA SER A 56 -16.53 13.24 9.10
C SER A 56 -15.84 13.80 10.35
N TYR A 57 -15.45 15.07 10.36
CA TYR A 57 -14.89 15.71 11.56
C TYR A 57 -16.01 16.09 12.54
N GLU A 58 -17.20 16.35 12.01
CA GLU A 58 -18.46 16.57 12.66
C GLU A 58 -18.85 15.37 13.53
N ALA A 59 -18.98 14.15 12.95
CA ALA A 59 -19.28 12.96 13.73
C ALA A 59 -18.17 12.57 14.72
N ARG A 60 -16.89 12.93 14.44
CA ARG A 60 -15.79 12.73 15.40
C ARG A 60 -15.94 13.59 16.66
N LYS A 61 -16.56 14.77 16.61
CA LYS A 61 -16.82 15.62 17.80
C LYS A 61 -17.70 14.90 18.82
N PHE A 62 -18.68 14.12 18.35
CA PHE A 62 -19.51 13.25 19.19
C PHE A 62 -18.79 11.99 19.69
N GLY A 63 -17.55 11.73 19.22
CA GLY A 63 -16.74 10.58 19.63
C GLY A 63 -16.83 9.37 18.70
N VAL A 64 -17.49 9.49 17.54
CA VAL A 64 -17.60 8.42 16.53
C VAL A 64 -16.24 8.08 15.93
N LYS A 65 -15.90 6.79 15.89
CA LYS A 65 -14.58 6.26 15.49
C LYS A 65 -14.71 5.30 14.32
N ARG A 66 -13.70 5.29 13.43
CA ARG A 66 -13.64 4.38 12.26
C ARG A 66 -13.76 2.89 12.62
N SER A 67 -13.39 2.48 13.83
CA SER A 67 -13.51 1.09 14.29
C SER A 67 -14.94 0.68 14.70
N MET A 68 -15.87 1.62 14.79
CA MET A 68 -17.26 1.37 15.19
C MET A 68 -18.09 0.75 14.06
N ARG A 69 -19.26 0.25 14.46
CA ARG A 69 -20.33 -0.21 13.59
C ARG A 69 -21.41 0.85 13.42
N GLY A 70 -22.29 0.70 12.45
CA GLY A 70 -23.35 1.67 12.17
C GLY A 70 -24.29 1.90 13.36
N ASP A 71 -24.66 0.82 14.05
CA ASP A 71 -25.56 0.91 15.21
C ASP A 71 -24.86 1.55 16.42
N GLU A 72 -23.58 1.22 16.64
CA GLU A 72 -22.74 1.84 17.69
C GLU A 72 -22.55 3.34 17.43
N ALA A 73 -22.34 3.73 16.18
CA ALA A 73 -22.24 5.14 15.79
C ALA A 73 -23.55 5.89 16.03
N LYS A 74 -24.71 5.28 15.76
CA LYS A 74 -26.04 5.86 16.04
C LYS A 74 -26.38 5.96 17.53
N GLN A 75 -25.83 5.09 18.38
CA GLN A 75 -25.96 5.23 19.84
C GLN A 75 -25.20 6.45 20.38
N VAL A 76 -24.12 6.84 19.70
CA VAL A 76 -23.24 7.96 20.09
C VAL A 76 -23.62 9.29 19.41
N CYS A 77 -24.21 9.22 18.22
CA CYS A 77 -24.62 10.36 17.38
C CYS A 77 -25.89 9.94 16.61
N PRO A 78 -27.10 10.07 17.21
CA PRO A 78 -28.36 9.61 16.61
C PRO A 78 -28.65 10.18 15.23
N GLU A 79 -28.24 11.42 14.99
CA GLU A 79 -28.34 12.18 13.74
C GLU A 79 -27.29 11.81 12.67
N ILE A 80 -26.47 10.76 12.89
CA ILE A 80 -25.41 10.39 11.95
C ILE A 80 -25.94 9.83 10.62
N HIS A 81 -25.49 10.45 9.53
CA HIS A 81 -25.73 10.00 8.16
C HIS A 81 -24.79 8.85 7.81
N LEU A 82 -25.32 7.64 7.66
CA LEU A 82 -24.56 6.45 7.26
C LEU A 82 -24.69 6.20 5.76
N VAL A 83 -23.68 6.57 4.98
CA VAL A 83 -23.65 6.34 3.53
C VAL A 83 -23.01 4.98 3.25
N GLN A 84 -23.72 4.10 2.55
CA GLN A 84 -23.17 2.78 2.22
C GLN A 84 -22.30 2.84 0.96
N VAL A 85 -21.12 2.24 1.02
CA VAL A 85 -20.28 1.93 -0.14
C VAL A 85 -21.11 1.13 -1.19
N PRO A 86 -21.02 1.46 -2.49
CA PRO A 86 -21.68 0.71 -3.57
C PRO A 86 -21.35 -0.79 -3.54
N VAL A 87 -22.30 -1.62 -3.98
CA VAL A 87 -22.14 -3.08 -4.01
C VAL A 87 -22.34 -3.60 -5.43
N ALA A 88 -21.26 -4.11 -6.02
CA ALA A 88 -21.26 -4.85 -7.29
C ALA A 88 -20.81 -6.29 -7.02
N ARG A 89 -21.29 -7.28 -7.79
CA ARG A 89 -20.88 -8.69 -7.64
C ARG A 89 -20.95 -9.22 -6.20
N GLY A 90 -21.97 -8.77 -5.44
CA GLY A 90 -22.17 -9.10 -4.03
C GLY A 90 -21.06 -8.63 -3.07
N LYS A 91 -20.16 -7.72 -3.48
CA LYS A 91 -19.07 -7.16 -2.65
C LYS A 91 -19.02 -5.64 -2.76
N ALA A 92 -18.38 -4.99 -1.79
CA ALA A 92 -18.10 -3.56 -1.85
C ALA A 92 -17.28 -3.23 -3.12
N ASP A 93 -17.76 -2.31 -3.95
CA ASP A 93 -16.97 -1.65 -4.99
C ASP A 93 -16.36 -0.36 -4.44
N LEU A 94 -15.14 -0.04 -4.88
CA LEU A 94 -14.38 1.13 -4.45
C LEU A 94 -13.93 2.00 -5.63
N ASN A 95 -14.41 1.73 -6.85
CA ASN A 95 -13.97 2.45 -8.06
C ASN A 95 -14.20 3.96 -7.98
N THR A 96 -15.31 4.44 -7.40
CA THR A 96 -15.53 5.88 -7.18
C THR A 96 -14.37 6.53 -6.39
N TYR A 97 -13.98 5.94 -5.26
CA TYR A 97 -12.90 6.48 -4.42
C TYR A 97 -11.53 6.34 -5.09
N ARG A 98 -11.33 5.31 -5.94
CA ARG A 98 -10.08 5.14 -6.71
C ARG A 98 -9.93 6.24 -7.75
N ASN A 99 -11.01 6.56 -8.46
CA ASN A 99 -11.08 7.61 -9.49
C ASN A 99 -10.86 8.98 -8.84
N ALA A 100 -11.62 9.31 -7.78
CA ALA A 100 -11.43 10.52 -6.99
C ALA A 100 -9.98 10.68 -6.47
N GLY A 101 -9.35 9.59 -6.03
CA GLY A 101 -7.95 9.63 -5.59
C GLY A 101 -6.95 9.76 -6.75
N SER A 102 -7.34 9.44 -7.99
CA SER A 102 -6.53 9.67 -9.19
C SER A 102 -6.67 11.10 -9.71
N GLU A 103 -7.86 11.71 -9.61
CA GLU A 103 -8.09 13.14 -9.88
C GLU A 103 -7.11 13.99 -9.05
N VAL A 104 -7.11 13.80 -7.72
CA VAL A 104 -6.19 14.47 -6.77
C VAL A 104 -4.72 14.25 -7.15
N VAL A 105 -4.33 13.02 -7.46
CA VAL A 105 -2.93 12.70 -7.82
C VAL A 105 -2.50 13.40 -9.11
N SER A 106 -3.41 13.58 -10.07
CA SER A 106 -3.11 14.29 -11.31
C SER A 106 -2.76 15.77 -11.05
N ILE A 107 -3.49 16.43 -10.16
CA ILE A 107 -3.26 17.82 -9.73
C ILE A 107 -1.93 17.93 -8.97
N LEU A 108 -1.75 17.11 -7.93
CA LEU A 108 -0.54 17.16 -7.09
C LEU A 108 0.75 16.84 -7.86
N SER A 109 0.66 16.06 -8.95
CA SER A 109 1.82 15.71 -9.78
C SER A 109 2.37 16.87 -10.63
N ARG A 110 1.66 18.00 -10.74
CA ARG A 110 2.05 19.15 -11.59
C ARG A 110 3.24 19.96 -11.07
N ARG A 111 3.54 19.91 -9.77
CA ARG A 111 4.52 20.80 -9.10
C ARG A 111 5.78 20.09 -8.57
N GLY A 112 5.92 18.77 -8.72
CA GLY A 112 7.11 18.03 -8.25
C GLY A 112 7.02 16.52 -8.38
N ARG A 113 8.11 15.81 -8.02
CA ARG A 113 8.16 14.34 -8.11
C ARG A 113 7.17 13.74 -7.12
N CYS A 114 6.24 12.92 -7.60
CA CYS A 114 5.07 12.51 -6.83
C CYS A 114 5.03 10.98 -6.57
N GLU A 115 4.83 10.60 -5.31
CA GLU A 115 4.63 9.21 -4.88
C GLU A 115 3.24 9.03 -4.24
N ARG A 116 2.35 8.29 -4.92
CA ARG A 116 1.04 7.91 -4.38
C ARG A 116 1.20 6.87 -3.27
N ALA A 117 1.11 7.28 -2.01
CA ALA A 117 1.32 6.42 -0.84
C ALA A 117 0.14 5.49 -0.55
N SER A 118 -1.10 5.97 -0.75
CA SER A 118 -2.34 5.20 -0.58
C SER A 118 -3.37 5.55 -1.66
N ILE A 119 -4.67 5.42 -1.36
CA ILE A 119 -5.75 5.96 -2.22
C ILE A 119 -5.90 7.49 -2.05
N ASP A 120 -5.52 8.01 -0.88
CA ASP A 120 -5.80 9.33 -0.29
C ASP A 120 -4.56 10.07 0.27
N GLU A 121 -3.38 9.45 0.19
CA GLU A 121 -2.10 9.99 0.67
C GLU A 121 -1.06 10.08 -0.46
N VAL A 122 -0.35 11.21 -0.54
CA VAL A 122 0.65 11.51 -1.56
C VAL A 122 1.89 12.16 -0.92
N TYR A 123 3.09 11.70 -1.28
CA TYR A 123 4.32 12.44 -1.03
C TYR A 123 4.74 13.23 -2.28
N LEU A 124 5.23 14.45 -2.07
CA LEU A 124 5.85 15.27 -3.11
C LEU A 124 7.28 15.62 -2.71
N ASP A 125 8.21 15.53 -3.65
CA ASP A 125 9.51 16.19 -3.56
C ASP A 125 9.42 17.50 -4.35
N LEU A 126 9.41 18.60 -3.61
CA LEU A 126 9.26 19.97 -4.09
C LEU A 126 10.61 20.71 -4.09
N THR A 127 11.73 20.03 -3.84
CA THR A 127 13.05 20.68 -3.64
C THR A 127 13.40 21.62 -4.79
N ILE A 128 13.27 21.15 -6.04
CA ILE A 128 13.56 21.95 -7.24
C ILE A 128 12.61 23.16 -7.37
N ALA A 129 11.32 22.99 -7.08
CA ALA A 129 10.33 24.06 -7.17
C ALA A 129 10.52 25.12 -6.07
N ALA A 130 10.92 24.69 -4.86
CA ALA A 130 11.26 25.57 -3.76
C ALA A 130 12.59 26.31 -3.99
N GLU A 131 13.59 25.67 -4.61
CA GLU A 131 14.85 26.32 -5.00
C GLU A 131 14.63 27.36 -6.13
N ALA A 132 13.77 27.06 -7.12
CA ALA A 132 13.37 28.03 -8.14
C ALA A 132 12.61 29.22 -7.54
N MET A 133 11.60 28.96 -6.70
CA MET A 133 10.86 30.04 -6.01
C MET A 133 11.78 30.91 -5.15
N LEU A 134 12.75 30.32 -4.44
CA LEU A 134 13.72 31.05 -3.63
C LEU A 134 14.69 31.92 -4.46
N ALA A 135 14.92 31.57 -5.73
CA ALA A 135 15.75 32.35 -6.64
C ALA A 135 14.96 33.47 -7.34
N ASP A 136 13.76 33.15 -7.85
CA ASP A 136 12.99 34.05 -8.71
C ASP A 136 12.07 35.00 -7.93
N ASN A 137 11.39 34.50 -6.89
CA ASN A 137 10.33 35.21 -6.15
C ASN A 137 10.32 34.77 -4.66
N PRO A 138 11.38 35.08 -3.88
CA PRO A 138 11.51 34.61 -2.51
C PRO A 138 10.42 35.18 -1.59
N PRO A 139 9.91 34.43 -0.59
CA PRO A 139 8.82 34.86 0.29
C PRO A 139 9.01 36.22 0.98
N GLU A 140 10.25 36.60 1.29
CA GLU A 140 10.60 37.91 1.89
C GLU A 140 10.39 39.12 0.95
N CYS A 141 10.21 38.90 -0.36
CA CYS A 141 9.94 39.94 -1.35
C CYS A 141 8.46 40.00 -1.79
N LEU A 142 7.57 39.17 -1.22
CA LEU A 142 6.16 39.13 -1.63
C LEU A 142 5.33 40.20 -0.92
N GLU A 143 4.84 41.19 -1.68
CA GLU A 143 3.97 42.27 -1.18
C GLU A 143 2.71 41.71 -0.49
N THR A 144 2.10 40.70 -1.10
CA THR A 144 0.91 40.01 -0.60
C THR A 144 1.17 38.52 -0.42
N ILE A 145 0.73 37.98 0.72
CA ILE A 145 0.79 36.55 1.06
C ILE A 145 -0.64 36.07 1.24
N SER A 146 -0.98 34.92 0.66
CA SER A 146 -2.36 34.43 0.70
C SER A 146 -2.75 33.94 2.10
N GLU A 147 -4.01 34.19 2.48
CA GLU A 147 -4.59 33.74 3.74
C GLU A 147 -4.36 32.25 4.02
N GLU A 148 -4.31 31.41 2.98
CA GLU A 148 -4.09 29.97 3.13
C GLU A 148 -2.65 29.60 3.51
N VAL A 149 -1.66 30.43 3.15
CA VAL A 149 -0.30 30.33 3.68
C VAL A 149 -0.25 30.81 5.12
N VAL A 150 -0.91 31.93 5.44
CA VAL A 150 -0.86 32.54 6.78
C VAL A 150 -1.53 31.67 7.87
N LYS A 151 -2.46 30.77 7.50
CA LYS A 151 -3.00 29.71 8.38
C LYS A 151 -2.01 28.57 8.71
N SER A 152 -0.83 28.53 8.09
CA SER A 152 0.14 27.44 8.28
C SER A 152 0.62 27.34 9.73
N HIS A 153 0.60 26.13 10.28
CA HIS A 153 1.10 25.90 11.63
C HIS A 153 2.61 25.64 11.58
N VAL A 154 3.43 26.55 12.11
CA VAL A 154 4.90 26.39 12.13
C VAL A 154 5.33 25.81 13.49
N LEU A 155 5.88 24.59 13.50
CA LEU A 155 6.27 23.95 14.76
C LEU A 155 7.43 24.69 15.44
N GLY A 156 7.26 24.98 16.73
CA GLY A 156 8.26 25.68 17.54
C GLY A 156 8.15 27.21 17.51
N LEU A 157 7.25 27.77 16.70
CA LEU A 157 6.76 29.14 16.87
C LEU A 157 5.83 29.18 18.09
N GLU A 158 5.91 30.22 18.91
CA GLU A 158 5.12 30.36 20.14
C GLU A 158 4.11 31.51 19.99
N GLU A 159 2.87 31.33 20.47
CA GLU A 159 1.76 32.29 20.35
C GLU A 159 1.88 33.44 21.37
N VAL A 160 3.02 34.15 21.35
CA VAL A 160 3.34 35.21 22.33
C VAL A 160 2.77 36.55 21.87
N GLY A 161 1.48 36.74 22.08
CA GLY A 161 0.79 38.02 21.87
C GLY A 161 0.19 38.19 20.47
N SER A 162 -0.06 39.45 20.11
CA SER A 162 -0.92 39.92 19.01
C SER A 162 -0.85 39.08 17.72
N ASP A 163 -1.98 38.47 17.38
CA ASP A 163 -2.28 37.63 16.20
C ASP A 163 -1.23 36.56 15.82
N ALA A 164 -1.60 35.29 16.03
CA ALA A 164 -0.81 34.14 15.58
C ALA A 164 -0.54 34.16 14.07
N ARG A 165 -1.42 34.77 13.26
CA ARG A 165 -1.23 34.94 11.81
C ARG A 165 -0.03 35.82 11.47
N GLU A 166 0.15 36.94 12.18
CA GLU A 166 1.27 37.84 11.89
C GLU A 166 2.60 37.23 12.35
N ASN A 167 2.60 36.46 13.43
CA ASN A 167 3.75 35.66 13.82
C ASN A 167 4.15 34.62 12.75
N VAL A 168 3.16 33.95 12.12
CA VAL A 168 3.39 33.03 10.99
C VAL A 168 3.86 33.77 9.74
N ARG A 169 3.27 34.94 9.42
CA ARG A 169 3.70 35.81 8.32
C ARG A 169 5.17 36.19 8.46
N HIS A 170 5.54 36.73 9.63
CA HIS A 170 6.91 37.12 9.96
C HIS A 170 7.88 35.94 9.92
N TRP A 171 7.48 34.73 10.33
CA TRP A 171 8.33 33.54 10.18
C TRP A 171 8.65 33.24 8.71
N PHE A 172 7.68 33.38 7.81
CA PHE A 172 7.88 33.15 6.37
C PHE A 172 8.69 34.25 5.67
N THR A 173 8.62 35.52 6.13
CA THR A 173 9.28 36.66 5.47
C THR A 173 10.63 37.06 6.10
N ARG A 174 11.18 36.26 7.02
CA ARG A 174 12.42 36.61 7.74
C ARG A 174 13.66 36.50 6.84
N SER A 175 14.24 37.65 6.52
CA SER A 175 15.45 37.76 5.70
C SER A 175 16.70 37.13 6.33
N ASP A 176 16.75 37.00 7.66
CA ASP A 176 17.82 36.34 8.43
C ASP A 176 17.65 34.81 8.55
N ALA A 177 16.55 34.24 8.03
CA ALA A 177 16.27 32.80 8.14
C ALA A 177 17.33 31.94 7.42
N SER A 178 17.55 30.72 7.92
CA SER A 178 18.49 29.79 7.28
C SER A 178 18.00 29.37 5.89
N ARG A 179 18.92 28.97 4.99
CA ARG A 179 18.55 28.44 3.66
C ARG A 179 17.52 27.30 3.78
N CYS A 180 17.64 26.46 4.79
CA CYS A 180 16.74 25.33 5.04
C CYS A 180 15.33 25.82 5.41
N ASP A 181 15.22 26.82 6.28
CA ASP A 181 13.94 27.42 6.67
C ASP A 181 13.31 28.21 5.50
N LYS A 182 14.09 28.97 4.72
CA LYS A 182 13.60 29.65 3.50
C LYS A 182 13.10 28.67 2.43
N LEU A 183 13.73 27.50 2.30
CA LEU A 183 13.24 26.42 1.42
C LEU A 183 11.96 25.76 1.96
N LEU A 184 11.83 25.58 3.28
CA LEU A 184 10.55 25.16 3.90
C LEU A 184 9.44 26.20 3.72
N ALA A 185 9.78 27.50 3.77
CA ALA A 185 8.85 28.59 3.48
C ALA A 185 8.33 28.49 2.04
N CYS A 186 9.21 28.45 1.02
CA CYS A 186 8.81 28.25 -0.37
C CYS A 186 7.95 26.98 -0.55
N GLY A 187 8.33 25.87 0.12
CA GLY A 187 7.54 24.64 0.17
C GLY A 187 6.13 24.83 0.73
N ALA A 188 5.95 25.63 1.78
CA ALA A 188 4.64 25.93 2.35
C ALA A 188 3.75 26.77 1.42
N PHE A 189 4.32 27.72 0.67
CA PHE A 189 3.59 28.47 -0.36
C PHE A 189 3.10 27.55 -1.49
N ILE A 190 4.00 26.73 -2.05
CA ILE A 190 3.68 25.77 -3.13
C ILE A 190 2.62 24.76 -2.66
N VAL A 191 2.68 24.30 -1.41
CA VAL A 191 1.68 23.38 -0.84
C VAL A 191 0.34 24.06 -0.57
N ALA A 192 0.31 25.35 -0.19
CA ALA A 192 -0.94 26.08 -0.05
C ALA A 192 -1.64 26.27 -1.41
N GLU A 193 -0.88 26.62 -2.46
CA GLU A 193 -1.37 26.70 -3.85
C GLU A 193 -1.97 25.36 -4.31
N LEU A 194 -1.23 24.26 -4.14
CA LEU A 194 -1.69 22.91 -4.49
C LEU A 194 -2.95 22.49 -3.72
N ARG A 195 -3.07 22.86 -2.44
CA ARG A 195 -4.25 22.56 -1.62
C ARG A 195 -5.48 23.34 -2.10
N LEU A 196 -5.30 24.58 -2.56
CA LEU A 196 -6.37 25.36 -3.18
C LEU A 196 -6.79 24.78 -4.54
N GLN A 197 -5.83 24.40 -5.41
CA GLN A 197 -6.13 23.74 -6.69
C GLN A 197 -6.89 22.42 -6.51
N VAL A 198 -6.51 21.59 -5.53
CA VAL A 198 -7.26 20.37 -5.20
C VAL A 198 -8.67 20.70 -4.73
N LEU A 199 -8.86 21.74 -3.91
CA LEU A 199 -10.20 22.15 -3.47
C LEU A 199 -11.06 22.68 -4.64
N GLU A 200 -10.49 23.50 -5.51
CA GLU A 200 -11.16 24.11 -6.67
C GLU A 200 -11.57 23.06 -7.72
N GLU A 201 -10.65 22.18 -8.13
CA GLU A 201 -10.89 21.20 -9.19
C GLU A 201 -11.64 19.94 -8.74
N THR A 202 -11.64 19.61 -7.44
CA THR A 202 -12.22 18.34 -6.95
C THR A 202 -13.29 18.48 -5.86
N GLU A 203 -13.52 19.69 -5.34
CA GLU A 203 -14.34 19.97 -4.14
C GLU A 203 -13.85 19.28 -2.85
N PHE A 204 -12.60 18.80 -2.79
CA PHE A 204 -12.06 18.10 -1.62
C PHE A 204 -11.03 18.94 -0.85
N THR A 205 -11.21 19.11 0.46
CA THR A 205 -10.15 19.63 1.33
C THR A 205 -9.08 18.58 1.62
N CYS A 206 -7.85 19.04 1.82
CA CYS A 206 -6.77 18.19 2.31
C CYS A 206 -5.85 18.93 3.28
N SER A 207 -5.20 18.13 4.11
CA SER A 207 -4.19 18.59 5.06
C SER A 207 -2.80 18.15 4.62
N ALA A 208 -1.78 18.95 4.93
CA ALA A 208 -0.42 18.70 4.49
C ALA A 208 0.64 18.90 5.58
N GLY A 209 1.78 18.26 5.42
CA GLY A 209 2.96 18.43 6.27
C GLY A 209 4.20 18.66 5.42
N ILE A 210 4.99 19.69 5.74
CA ILE A 210 6.18 20.12 4.99
C ILE A 210 7.42 19.97 5.88
N ALA A 211 8.39 19.18 5.44
CA ALA A 211 9.62 18.89 6.19
C ALA A 211 10.76 18.38 5.29
N HIS A 212 11.96 18.19 5.84
CA HIS A 212 13.12 17.69 5.09
C HIS A 212 13.11 16.18 4.77
N ASN A 213 12.08 15.44 5.17
CA ASN A 213 11.91 14.02 4.83
C ASN A 213 10.46 13.49 4.98
N LYS A 214 10.20 12.34 4.34
CA LYS A 214 8.90 11.64 4.31
C LYS A 214 8.37 11.17 5.67
N MET A 215 9.23 11.07 6.68
CA MET A 215 8.84 10.68 8.03
C MET A 215 8.24 11.87 8.77
N LEU A 216 8.97 12.98 8.84
CA LEU A 216 8.52 14.22 9.47
C LEU A 216 7.31 14.83 8.76
N ALA A 217 7.31 14.85 7.42
CA ALA A 217 6.19 15.35 6.62
C ALA A 217 4.87 14.60 6.91
N LYS A 218 4.94 13.27 7.05
CA LYS A 218 3.75 12.45 7.38
C LYS A 218 3.25 12.67 8.82
N LEU A 219 4.15 12.93 9.77
CA LEU A 219 3.75 13.28 11.13
C LEU A 219 3.00 14.62 11.12
N ALA A 220 3.60 15.65 10.51
CA ALA A 220 3.04 17.00 10.41
C ALA A 220 1.67 17.04 9.75
N SER A 221 1.46 16.31 8.64
CA SER A 221 0.17 16.27 7.94
C SER A 221 -0.99 15.70 8.77
N GLY A 222 -0.69 15.04 9.89
CA GLY A 222 -1.67 14.51 10.84
C GLY A 222 -1.90 15.36 12.08
N MET A 223 -1.16 16.47 12.28
CA MET A 223 -1.20 17.24 13.54
C MET A 223 -2.43 18.15 13.64
N ASN A 224 -2.67 18.98 12.62
CA ASN A 224 -3.64 20.09 12.70
C ASN A 224 -4.85 19.91 11.76
N LYS A 225 -5.20 18.66 11.42
CA LYS A 225 -6.35 18.33 10.56
C LYS A 225 -7.70 18.80 11.15
N PRO A 226 -8.68 19.23 10.33
CA PRO A 226 -8.74 19.21 8.87
C PRO A 226 -8.29 20.51 8.19
N ALA A 227 -8.05 20.44 6.88
CA ALA A 227 -7.89 21.60 5.99
C ALA A 227 -6.81 22.61 6.46
N GLN A 228 -5.75 22.11 7.10
CA GLN A 228 -4.57 22.88 7.50
C GLN A 228 -3.28 22.26 6.98
N GLN A 229 -2.21 23.07 6.92
CA GLN A 229 -0.86 22.60 6.67
C GLN A 229 0.08 22.90 7.84
N THR A 230 1.11 22.06 8.02
CA THR A 230 2.05 22.15 9.15
C THR A 230 3.50 22.04 8.68
N VAL A 231 4.33 23.00 9.06
CA VAL A 231 5.76 23.08 8.71
C VAL A 231 6.60 22.58 9.88
N VAL A 232 7.66 21.82 9.60
CA VAL A 232 8.60 21.30 10.60
C VAL A 232 10.00 21.89 10.40
N PRO A 233 10.30 23.08 10.97
CA PRO A 233 11.66 23.63 11.01
C PRO A 233 12.62 22.67 11.73
N PHE A 234 13.90 22.67 11.35
CA PHE A 234 14.90 21.75 11.93
C PHE A 234 15.00 21.88 13.46
N SER A 235 14.95 23.13 13.97
CA SER A 235 14.96 23.45 15.40
C SER A 235 13.82 22.78 16.20
N SER A 236 12.67 22.54 15.57
CA SER A 236 11.49 21.95 16.20
C SER A 236 11.61 20.43 16.42
N ILE A 237 12.46 19.74 15.64
CA ILE A 237 12.51 18.27 15.55
C ILE A 237 12.79 17.63 16.92
N SER A 238 13.71 18.19 17.71
CA SER A 238 14.04 17.65 19.03
C SER A 238 12.89 17.80 20.04
N LYS A 239 12.13 18.91 19.99
CA LYS A 239 10.94 19.14 20.84
C LYS A 239 9.80 18.20 20.44
N LEU A 240 9.58 18.04 19.13
CA LEU A 240 8.57 17.15 18.54
C LEU A 240 8.79 15.66 18.87
N LEU A 241 9.97 15.12 18.58
CA LEU A 241 10.22 13.68 18.71
C LEU A 241 10.38 13.24 20.17
N ARG A 242 10.85 14.12 21.07
CA ARG A 242 11.09 13.77 22.48
C ARG A 242 9.83 13.33 23.22
N THR A 243 8.66 13.87 22.87
CA THR A 243 7.38 13.55 23.52
C THR A 243 6.51 12.59 22.70
N LEU A 244 6.82 12.37 21.42
CA LEU A 244 6.02 11.57 20.51
C LEU A 244 6.01 10.08 20.92
N PRO A 245 4.85 9.45 21.20
CA PRO A 245 4.79 8.04 21.58
C PRO A 245 5.28 7.12 20.46
N ILE A 246 6.10 6.13 20.78
CA ILE A 246 6.81 5.28 19.80
C ILE A 246 5.88 4.60 18.77
N LYS A 247 4.67 4.21 19.20
CA LYS A 247 3.63 3.59 18.36
C LYS A 247 2.90 4.55 17.41
N LYS A 248 3.10 5.87 17.52
CA LYS A 248 2.62 6.86 16.55
C LYS A 248 3.55 6.98 15.34
N MET A 249 4.79 6.51 15.42
CA MET A 249 5.71 6.53 14.28
C MET A 249 5.31 5.54 13.19
N LYS A 250 5.49 5.98 11.94
CA LYS A 250 5.40 5.12 10.74
C LYS A 250 6.30 3.88 10.95
N GLN A 251 5.79 2.70 10.58
CA GLN A 251 6.42 1.38 10.79
C GLN A 251 6.52 0.88 12.25
N LEU A 252 6.27 1.70 13.29
CA LEU A 252 6.40 1.28 14.70
C LEU A 252 5.09 1.02 15.45
N GLY A 253 3.92 1.37 14.90
CA GLY A 253 2.62 1.00 15.50
C GLY A 253 2.33 -0.51 15.65
N GLY A 254 3.20 -1.39 15.16
CA GLY A 254 3.05 -2.85 15.18
C GLY A 254 3.93 -3.58 16.21
N LYS A 255 4.34 -4.81 15.84
CA LYS A 255 5.15 -5.70 16.70
C LYS A 255 6.49 -5.09 17.12
N LEU A 256 7.17 -4.35 16.23
CA LEU A 256 8.47 -3.74 16.53
C LEU A 256 8.38 -2.67 17.64
N GLY A 257 7.40 -1.76 17.58
CA GLY A 257 7.20 -0.79 18.67
C GLY A 257 6.68 -1.41 19.97
N THR A 258 6.00 -2.56 19.90
CA THR A 258 5.65 -3.34 21.10
C THR A 258 6.88 -4.00 21.72
N SER A 259 7.80 -4.52 20.91
CA SER A 259 9.10 -5.01 21.38
C SER A 259 9.95 -3.90 21.98
N LEU A 260 10.04 -2.72 21.34
CA LEU A 260 10.75 -1.56 21.91
C LEU A 260 10.22 -1.16 23.31
N GLN A 261 8.90 -1.19 23.51
CA GLN A 261 8.29 -0.93 24.82
C GLN A 261 8.60 -2.02 25.85
N ILE A 262 8.52 -3.30 25.49
CA ILE A 262 8.65 -4.43 26.42
C ILE A 262 10.13 -4.75 26.73
N ASP A 263 10.97 -4.80 25.70
CA ASP A 263 12.33 -5.31 25.78
C ASP A 263 13.36 -4.24 26.14
N LEU A 264 13.07 -2.96 25.84
CA LEU A 264 13.95 -1.81 26.10
C LEU A 264 13.30 -0.65 26.89
N GLY A 265 12.01 -0.74 27.25
CA GLY A 265 11.31 0.33 27.99
C GLY A 265 11.03 1.61 27.19
N VAL A 266 11.24 1.60 25.87
CA VAL A 266 11.11 2.77 24.98
C VAL A 266 9.64 3.08 24.74
N ASN A 267 9.14 4.17 25.34
CA ASN A 267 7.76 4.63 25.25
C ASN A 267 7.58 5.81 24.29
N THR A 268 8.55 6.73 24.26
CA THR A 268 8.64 7.84 23.31
C THR A 268 9.68 7.57 22.22
N VAL A 269 9.70 8.38 21.16
CA VAL A 269 10.81 8.41 20.20
C VAL A 269 12.07 9.03 20.83
N GLY A 270 11.92 9.93 21.81
CA GLY A 270 13.01 10.49 22.60
C GLY A 270 13.81 9.44 23.38
N ASP A 271 13.15 8.39 23.89
CA ASP A 271 13.80 7.35 24.71
C ASP A 271 14.87 6.57 23.91
N LEU A 272 14.73 6.48 22.58
CA LEU A 272 15.73 5.89 21.69
C LEU A 272 17.08 6.63 21.72
N LEU A 273 17.12 7.90 22.12
CA LEU A 273 18.35 8.68 22.22
C LEU A 273 19.29 8.20 23.35
N GLN A 274 18.76 7.41 24.31
CA GLN A 274 19.52 6.81 25.38
C GLN A 274 20.40 5.62 24.93
N PHE A 275 20.18 5.12 23.71
CA PHE A 275 20.85 3.93 23.17
C PHE A 275 21.87 4.30 22.09
N SER A 276 23.03 3.64 22.10
CA SER A 276 24.01 3.72 21.02
C SER A 276 23.48 3.02 19.76
N GLU A 277 24.09 3.29 18.60
CA GLU A 277 23.65 2.64 17.36
C GLU A 277 23.89 1.12 17.44
N GLU A 278 25.07 0.73 17.89
CA GLU A 278 25.51 -0.67 18.05
C GLU A 278 24.55 -1.43 18.97
N LYS A 279 24.04 -0.79 20.03
CA LYS A 279 23.09 -1.43 20.97
C LYS A 279 21.74 -1.71 20.32
N LEU A 280 21.25 -0.80 19.46
CA LEU A 280 20.04 -1.01 18.68
C LEU A 280 20.27 -2.02 17.53
N GLN A 281 21.48 -2.08 16.96
CA GLN A 281 21.87 -3.08 15.97
C GLN A 281 21.98 -4.50 16.57
N GLU A 282 22.48 -4.64 17.80
CA GLU A 282 22.54 -5.91 18.55
C GLU A 282 21.13 -6.52 18.73
N TYR A 283 20.15 -5.70 19.11
CA TYR A 283 18.79 -6.17 19.41
C TYR A 283 17.94 -6.40 18.17
N TYR A 284 18.05 -5.54 17.14
CA TYR A 284 17.13 -5.54 15.99
C TYR A 284 17.79 -5.84 14.63
N GLY A 285 19.09 -6.14 14.64
CA GLY A 285 19.93 -6.31 13.46
C GLY A 285 20.31 -4.97 12.83
N VAL A 286 21.50 -4.92 12.21
CA VAL A 286 22.14 -3.72 11.63
C VAL A 286 21.15 -2.76 10.96
N ASN A 287 20.46 -3.21 9.90
CA ASN A 287 19.55 -2.40 9.08
C ASN A 287 18.28 -1.91 9.81
N THR A 288 18.01 -2.36 11.04
CA THR A 288 16.90 -1.88 11.88
C THR A 288 17.43 -0.99 13.00
N GLY A 289 18.57 -1.34 13.60
CA GLY A 289 19.25 -0.55 14.61
C GLY A 289 19.65 0.83 14.11
N SER A 290 20.37 0.88 12.97
CA SER A 290 20.72 2.13 12.30
C SER A 290 19.49 2.98 11.97
N TRP A 291 18.40 2.34 11.54
CA TRP A 291 17.16 3.03 11.18
C TRP A 291 16.46 3.63 12.41
N LEU A 292 16.42 2.91 13.53
CA LEU A 292 15.87 3.42 14.81
C LEU A 292 16.72 4.58 15.34
N TRP A 293 18.03 4.45 15.32
CA TRP A 293 18.97 5.47 15.82
C TRP A 293 18.87 6.78 15.02
N ASN A 294 18.75 6.70 13.70
CA ASN A 294 18.50 7.85 12.83
C ASN A 294 17.09 8.43 13.01
N THR A 295 16.08 7.56 13.12
CA THR A 295 14.67 7.94 13.37
C THR A 295 14.52 8.78 14.64
N ALA A 296 15.23 8.42 15.72
CA ALA A 296 15.26 9.17 16.98
C ALA A 296 15.77 10.63 16.83
N ARG A 297 16.59 10.87 15.80
CA ARG A 297 17.23 12.15 15.48
C ARG A 297 16.49 12.90 14.36
N GLY A 298 15.35 12.38 13.89
CA GLY A 298 14.58 12.93 12.78
C GLY A 298 15.14 12.64 11.39
N ILE A 299 16.29 11.95 11.30
CA ILE A 299 17.01 11.67 10.05
C ILE A 299 16.32 10.53 9.31
N ASN A 300 15.97 10.76 8.04
CA ASN A 300 15.37 9.73 7.19
C ASN A 300 15.71 9.93 5.70
N GLY A 301 16.55 9.04 5.18
CA GLY A 301 16.99 9.02 3.78
C GLY A 301 16.04 8.31 2.81
N GLU A 302 14.75 8.14 3.12
CA GLU A 302 13.77 7.64 2.14
C GLU A 302 13.45 8.73 1.11
N GLU A 303 13.73 8.47 -0.16
CA GLU A 303 13.36 9.33 -1.29
C GLU A 303 11.87 9.21 -1.64
N VAL A 304 11.32 10.26 -2.27
CA VAL A 304 9.99 10.22 -2.91
C VAL A 304 10.15 9.51 -4.25
N LYS A 305 9.50 8.36 -4.41
CA LYS A 305 9.60 7.53 -5.61
C LYS A 305 8.52 7.91 -6.60
N GLU A 306 8.92 8.41 -7.75
CA GLU A 306 8.02 8.77 -8.84
C GLU A 306 7.11 7.60 -9.24
N ARG A 307 5.85 7.67 -8.78
CA ARG A 307 4.90 6.55 -8.79
C ARG A 307 3.48 7.07 -8.56
N LEU A 308 2.86 7.52 -9.64
CA LEU A 308 1.45 7.97 -9.65
C LEU A 308 0.46 6.80 -9.56
N LEU A 309 0.86 5.63 -10.08
CA LEU A 309 0.01 4.46 -10.30
C LEU A 309 0.25 3.34 -9.27
N PRO A 310 -0.72 2.44 -9.04
CA PRO A 310 -0.53 1.26 -8.21
C PRO A 310 0.35 0.20 -8.89
N ASN A 311 1.10 -0.55 -8.07
CA ASN A 311 2.01 -1.64 -8.52
C ASN A 311 1.28 -2.99 -8.72
N SER A 312 0.02 -3.09 -8.34
CA SER A 312 -0.81 -4.28 -8.43
C SER A 312 -2.30 -3.91 -8.43
N HIS A 313 -3.10 -4.74 -9.09
CA HIS A 313 -4.56 -4.75 -8.95
C HIS A 313 -4.99 -6.00 -8.19
N GLY A 314 -6.17 -5.96 -7.59
CA GLY A 314 -6.67 -7.11 -6.84
C GLY A 314 -8.06 -6.90 -6.30
N SER A 315 -8.85 -7.96 -6.31
CA SER A 315 -10.18 -8.03 -5.72
C SER A 315 -10.20 -9.09 -4.63
N GLY A 316 -10.96 -8.84 -3.56
CA GLY A 316 -11.10 -9.78 -2.46
C GLY A 316 -12.37 -9.56 -1.64
N LYS A 317 -12.74 -10.57 -0.86
CA LYS A 317 -13.89 -10.57 0.04
C LYS A 317 -13.62 -11.41 1.30
N THR A 318 -14.16 -10.96 2.43
CA THR A 318 -14.16 -11.67 3.72
C THR A 318 -15.51 -12.35 3.95
N PHE A 319 -15.47 -13.54 4.54
CA PHE A 319 -16.61 -14.44 4.77
C PHE A 319 -16.69 -14.80 6.27
N PRO A 320 -17.15 -13.87 7.13
CA PRO A 320 -17.07 -14.03 8.57
C PRO A 320 -18.13 -15.01 9.12
N GLY A 321 -17.72 -15.80 10.12
CA GLY A 321 -18.60 -16.69 10.89
C GLY A 321 -19.36 -17.69 10.02
N PRO A 322 -20.71 -17.77 10.12
CA PRO A 322 -21.50 -18.77 9.41
C PRO A 322 -21.47 -18.61 7.87
N ARG A 323 -21.00 -17.45 7.36
CA ARG A 323 -20.85 -17.19 5.91
C ARG A 323 -19.55 -17.75 5.30
N ALA A 324 -18.67 -18.36 6.09
CA ALA A 324 -17.45 -18.98 5.59
C ALA A 324 -17.74 -20.06 4.53
N LEU A 325 -16.94 -20.09 3.46
CA LEU A 325 -17.15 -20.98 2.31
C LEU A 325 -16.63 -22.38 2.63
N LYS A 326 -17.43 -23.42 2.37
CA LYS A 326 -17.18 -24.82 2.82
C LYS A 326 -17.07 -25.85 1.69
N THR A 327 -17.46 -25.47 0.47
CA THR A 327 -17.41 -26.35 -0.71
C THR A 327 -16.59 -25.69 -1.82
N VAL A 328 -15.95 -26.49 -2.67
CA VAL A 328 -15.14 -25.95 -3.79
C VAL A 328 -16.02 -25.11 -4.72
N ALA A 329 -17.23 -25.55 -5.05
CA ALA A 329 -18.19 -24.79 -5.85
C ALA A 329 -18.55 -23.41 -5.22
N SER A 330 -18.65 -23.33 -3.88
CA SER A 330 -18.89 -22.04 -3.21
C SER A 330 -17.68 -21.09 -3.29
N VAL A 331 -16.45 -21.63 -3.32
CA VAL A 331 -15.23 -20.85 -3.55
C VAL A 331 -15.10 -20.44 -5.02
N GLU A 332 -15.34 -21.36 -5.94
CA GLU A 332 -15.31 -21.16 -7.39
C GLU A 332 -16.29 -20.08 -7.84
N LYS A 333 -17.54 -20.08 -7.33
CA LYS A 333 -18.48 -18.98 -7.55
C LYS A 333 -17.86 -17.63 -7.16
N TRP A 334 -17.28 -17.52 -5.96
CA TRP A 334 -16.65 -16.27 -5.54
C TRP A 334 -15.36 -15.94 -6.29
N LEU A 335 -14.59 -16.91 -6.77
CA LEU A 335 -13.46 -16.65 -7.66
C LEU A 335 -13.95 -16.03 -8.97
N ASN A 336 -15.06 -16.51 -9.54
CA ASN A 336 -15.61 -15.94 -10.77
C ASN A 336 -15.93 -14.44 -10.62
N GLU A 337 -16.63 -14.06 -9.54
CA GLU A 337 -16.95 -12.67 -9.20
C GLU A 337 -15.69 -11.79 -9.01
N LEU A 338 -14.67 -12.32 -8.33
CA LEU A 338 -13.43 -11.59 -8.02
C LEU A 338 -12.49 -11.47 -9.23
N CYS A 339 -12.46 -12.49 -10.09
CA CYS A 339 -11.67 -12.52 -11.32
C CYS A 339 -12.26 -11.61 -12.40
N GLU A 340 -13.59 -11.43 -12.46
CA GLU A 340 -14.21 -10.44 -13.35
C GLU A 340 -13.80 -9.00 -13.00
N GLU A 341 -13.96 -8.57 -11.73
CA GLU A 341 -13.51 -7.23 -11.33
C GLU A 341 -12.00 -7.03 -11.55
N LEU A 342 -11.20 -8.09 -11.35
CA LEU A 342 -9.77 -8.04 -11.66
C LEU A 342 -9.52 -7.89 -13.17
N SER A 343 -10.28 -8.57 -14.02
CA SER A 343 -10.16 -8.49 -15.48
C SER A 343 -10.54 -7.10 -16.01
N GLU A 344 -11.70 -6.57 -15.60
CA GLU A 344 -12.15 -5.20 -15.94
C GLU A 344 -11.11 -4.13 -15.56
N ARG A 345 -10.53 -4.26 -14.36
CA ARG A 345 -9.52 -3.32 -13.86
C ARG A 345 -8.17 -3.47 -14.55
N LEU A 346 -7.83 -4.66 -15.03
CA LEU A 346 -6.64 -4.87 -15.87
C LEU A 346 -6.84 -4.31 -17.28
N GLN A 347 -8.04 -4.46 -17.85
CA GLN A 347 -8.39 -3.89 -19.15
C GLN A 347 -8.33 -2.36 -19.11
N SER A 348 -9.00 -1.74 -18.12
CA SER A 348 -8.96 -0.29 -17.91
C SER A 348 -7.53 0.24 -17.67
N ASP A 349 -6.69 -0.49 -16.93
CA ASP A 349 -5.28 -0.11 -16.68
C ASP A 349 -4.39 -0.28 -17.91
N LEU A 350 -4.67 -1.28 -18.77
CA LEU A 350 -4.02 -1.46 -20.07
C LEU A 350 -4.42 -0.34 -21.04
N GLU A 351 -5.70 0.00 -21.11
CA GLU A 351 -6.24 1.06 -21.97
C GLU A 351 -5.70 2.43 -21.60
N GLN A 352 -5.75 2.80 -20.32
CA GLN A 352 -5.35 4.12 -19.82
C GLN A 352 -3.83 4.26 -19.69
N ASN A 353 -3.17 3.27 -19.08
CA ASN A 353 -1.77 3.39 -18.64
C ASN A 353 -0.78 2.54 -19.47
N LYS A 354 -1.24 1.93 -20.57
CA LYS A 354 -0.45 1.18 -21.57
C LYS A 354 0.54 0.17 -20.95
N ARG A 355 0.07 -0.57 -19.95
CA ARG A 355 0.88 -1.45 -19.10
C ARG A 355 0.20 -2.78 -18.81
N ILE A 356 0.99 -3.83 -18.61
CA ILE A 356 0.52 -5.21 -18.39
C ILE A 356 1.08 -5.80 -17.10
N ALA A 357 0.30 -6.67 -16.46
CA ALA A 357 0.71 -7.44 -15.29
C ALA A 357 1.21 -8.84 -15.69
N HIS A 358 2.25 -9.33 -15.03
CA HIS A 358 2.86 -10.64 -15.37
C HIS A 358 2.61 -11.76 -14.36
N THR A 359 1.96 -11.51 -13.22
CA THR A 359 1.76 -12.55 -12.19
C THR A 359 0.42 -12.44 -11.48
N LEU A 360 -0.40 -13.46 -11.65
CA LEU A 360 -1.60 -13.70 -10.85
C LEU A 360 -1.19 -14.34 -9.52
N THR A 361 -1.78 -13.90 -8.42
CA THR A 361 -1.61 -14.48 -7.09
C THR A 361 -2.95 -14.63 -6.41
N LEU A 362 -3.18 -15.79 -5.80
CA LEU A 362 -4.32 -16.09 -4.95
C LEU A 362 -3.86 -16.16 -3.49
N HIS A 363 -4.59 -15.45 -2.64
CA HIS A 363 -4.52 -15.56 -1.19
C HIS A 363 -5.88 -16.00 -0.65
N ALA A 364 -5.88 -16.84 0.38
CA ALA A 364 -7.07 -17.18 1.14
C ALA A 364 -6.76 -17.21 2.64
N HIS A 365 -7.79 -17.04 3.46
CA HIS A 365 -7.77 -17.26 4.89
C HIS A 365 -8.68 -18.47 5.19
N ALA A 366 -8.16 -19.45 5.90
CA ALA A 366 -8.85 -20.70 6.19
C ALA A 366 -8.69 -21.09 7.66
N TYR A 367 -9.70 -21.74 8.22
CA TYR A 367 -9.58 -22.54 9.43
C TYR A 367 -10.05 -23.97 9.17
N LYS A 368 -9.73 -24.86 10.10
CA LYS A 368 -10.10 -26.28 10.08
C LYS A 368 -10.83 -26.62 11.37
N SER A 369 -11.90 -27.39 11.26
CA SER A 369 -12.89 -27.65 12.32
C SER A 369 -12.34 -28.47 13.49
N ASN A 370 -11.23 -29.19 13.28
CA ASN A 370 -10.69 -30.16 14.23
C ASN A 370 -9.30 -29.74 14.79
N ASP A 371 -8.77 -28.58 14.41
CA ASP A 371 -7.51 -28.06 14.97
C ASP A 371 -7.85 -26.97 16.02
N GLY A 372 -7.67 -27.28 17.31
CA GLY A 372 -7.73 -26.28 18.38
C GLY A 372 -6.63 -25.20 18.24
N ASP A 373 -5.51 -25.58 17.62
CA ASP A 373 -4.39 -24.71 17.26
C ASP A 373 -4.44 -24.37 15.76
N SER A 374 -5.27 -23.39 15.36
CA SER A 374 -5.42 -22.96 13.96
C SER A 374 -4.23 -22.12 13.45
N PHE A 375 -2.99 -22.48 13.80
CA PHE A 375 -1.76 -21.75 13.44
C PHE A 375 -1.31 -21.98 11.99
N ARG A 376 -1.72 -23.08 11.35
CA ARG A 376 -1.37 -23.35 9.95
C ARG A 376 -2.08 -22.36 9.03
N LYS A 377 -1.33 -21.44 8.43
CA LYS A 377 -1.86 -20.51 7.41
C LYS A 377 -2.14 -21.25 6.10
N PHE A 378 -3.17 -20.82 5.38
CA PHE A 378 -3.39 -21.25 4.00
C PHE A 378 -2.26 -20.73 3.11
N PRO A 379 -1.62 -21.57 2.27
CA PRO A 379 -0.51 -21.15 1.45
C PRO A 379 -0.97 -20.24 0.30
N SER A 380 -0.28 -19.12 0.13
CA SER A 380 -0.50 -18.25 -1.03
C SER A 380 0.10 -18.89 -2.28
N LYS A 381 -0.57 -18.79 -3.42
CA LYS A 381 -0.18 -19.45 -4.68
C LYS A 381 -0.19 -18.45 -5.83
N SER A 382 0.76 -18.55 -6.75
CA SER A 382 0.91 -17.63 -7.87
C SER A 382 1.37 -18.32 -9.15
N CYS A 383 0.94 -17.81 -10.30
CA CYS A 383 1.34 -18.25 -11.64
C CYS A 383 1.60 -17.04 -12.56
N PRO A 384 2.18 -17.23 -13.75
CA PRO A 384 2.09 -16.23 -14.82
C PRO A 384 0.62 -15.85 -15.07
N LEU A 385 0.35 -14.57 -15.36
CA LEU A 385 -1.01 -14.12 -15.67
C LEU A 385 -1.35 -14.42 -17.15
N ARG A 386 -2.35 -15.26 -17.40
CA ARG A 386 -3.01 -15.35 -18.70
C ARG A 386 -4.10 -14.28 -18.80
N TYR A 387 -4.08 -13.45 -19.84
CA TYR A 387 -5.12 -12.44 -20.09
C TYR A 387 -6.40 -13.06 -20.68
N GLY A 388 -7.55 -12.45 -20.40
CA GLY A 388 -8.89 -12.94 -20.75
C GLY A 388 -9.61 -13.59 -19.56
N THR A 389 -10.84 -13.15 -19.31
CA THR A 389 -11.59 -13.44 -18.07
C THR A 389 -11.68 -14.93 -17.73
N SER A 390 -11.93 -15.81 -18.70
CA SER A 390 -12.01 -17.26 -18.48
C SER A 390 -10.66 -17.86 -18.03
N LYS A 391 -9.57 -17.46 -18.67
CA LYS A 391 -8.21 -17.94 -18.35
C LYS A 391 -7.79 -17.51 -16.93
N ILE A 392 -8.16 -16.29 -16.50
CA ILE A 392 -7.96 -15.81 -15.13
C ILE A 392 -8.78 -16.61 -14.11
N LYS A 393 -10.02 -17.02 -14.44
CA LYS A 393 -10.88 -17.86 -13.60
C LYS A 393 -10.31 -19.28 -13.45
N GLU A 394 -9.93 -19.92 -14.56
CA GLU A 394 -9.26 -21.22 -14.61
C GLU A 394 -7.99 -21.25 -13.73
N ASP A 395 -7.12 -20.25 -13.90
CA ASP A 395 -5.86 -20.13 -13.16
C ASP A 395 -6.15 -19.92 -11.66
N ALA A 396 -7.07 -19.02 -11.30
CA ALA A 396 -7.44 -18.79 -9.90
C ALA A 396 -8.01 -20.06 -9.22
N LEU A 397 -8.89 -20.81 -9.89
CA LEU A 397 -9.41 -22.07 -9.36
C LEU A 397 -8.30 -23.12 -9.19
N SER A 398 -7.39 -23.22 -10.17
CA SER A 398 -6.23 -24.12 -10.13
C SER A 398 -5.28 -23.78 -8.97
N LEU A 399 -5.00 -22.49 -8.76
CA LEU A 399 -4.22 -21.98 -7.63
C LEU A 399 -4.90 -22.29 -6.28
N PHE A 400 -6.23 -22.13 -6.19
CA PHE A 400 -6.98 -22.48 -4.99
C PHE A 400 -6.91 -23.98 -4.69
N GLN A 401 -7.17 -24.84 -5.67
CA GLN A 401 -7.11 -26.29 -5.49
C GLN A 401 -5.69 -26.76 -5.10
N ALA A 402 -4.64 -26.18 -5.69
CA ALA A 402 -3.26 -26.46 -5.31
C ALA A 402 -2.93 -26.00 -3.88
N GLY A 403 -3.42 -24.82 -3.47
CA GLY A 403 -3.29 -24.34 -2.09
C GLY A 403 -4.05 -25.20 -1.09
N LEU A 404 -5.24 -25.68 -1.45
CA LEU A 404 -6.09 -26.52 -0.61
C LEU A 404 -5.47 -27.91 -0.39
N ARG A 405 -4.90 -28.55 -1.42
CA ARG A 405 -4.18 -29.83 -1.28
C ARG A 405 -3.03 -29.71 -0.28
N GLU A 406 -2.20 -28.67 -0.40
CA GLU A 406 -1.11 -28.41 0.54
C GLU A 406 -1.64 -28.11 1.96
N TYR A 407 -2.66 -27.25 2.09
CA TYR A 407 -3.27 -26.88 3.38
C TYR A 407 -3.84 -28.08 4.15
N LEU A 408 -4.43 -29.05 3.43
CA LEU A 408 -4.90 -30.31 4.00
C LEU A 408 -3.77 -31.35 4.19
N GLY A 409 -2.59 -31.14 3.62
CA GLY A 409 -1.49 -32.12 3.59
C GLY A 409 -1.69 -33.27 2.59
N LEU A 410 -2.74 -33.20 1.77
CA LEU A 410 -3.15 -34.23 0.81
C LEU A 410 -2.41 -34.06 -0.52
N PHE A 411 -1.08 -34.24 -0.50
CA PHE A 411 -0.23 -33.99 -1.67
C PHE A 411 -0.52 -34.91 -2.87
N ASN A 412 -1.07 -36.11 -2.64
CA ASN A 412 -1.32 -37.13 -3.69
C ASN A 412 -2.80 -37.56 -3.85
N VAL A 413 -3.78 -36.85 -3.27
CA VAL A 413 -5.20 -37.25 -3.35
C VAL A 413 -5.99 -36.27 -4.21
N LYS A 414 -6.69 -36.77 -5.25
CA LYS A 414 -7.72 -36.01 -5.96
C LYS A 414 -8.92 -35.78 -5.03
N ILE A 415 -9.20 -34.52 -4.70
CA ILE A 415 -10.35 -34.15 -3.85
C ILE A 415 -11.63 -34.29 -4.69
N SER A 416 -12.23 -35.47 -4.68
CA SER A 416 -13.49 -35.76 -5.39
C SER A 416 -14.71 -35.34 -4.58
N GLY A 417 -15.72 -34.80 -5.28
CA GLY A 417 -17.13 -34.80 -4.90
C GLY A 417 -17.54 -34.38 -3.49
N ASN A 418 -17.87 -33.09 -3.31
CA ASN A 418 -18.85 -32.54 -2.34
C ASN A 418 -18.73 -32.88 -0.84
N GLN A 419 -17.72 -33.62 -0.40
CA GLN A 419 -17.52 -33.97 1.01
C GLN A 419 -17.16 -32.73 1.85
N ASN A 420 -17.76 -32.63 3.03
CA ASN A 420 -17.61 -31.51 3.96
C ASN A 420 -16.27 -31.64 4.72
N ASN A 421 -15.17 -31.40 4.00
CA ASN A 421 -13.78 -31.76 4.33
C ASN A 421 -13.15 -30.99 5.52
N GLY A 422 -13.95 -30.59 6.50
CA GLY A 422 -13.50 -30.00 7.75
C GLY A 422 -12.84 -28.62 7.64
N TRP A 423 -12.81 -27.98 6.46
CA TRP A 423 -12.24 -26.65 6.24
C TRP A 423 -13.32 -25.58 6.07
N SER A 424 -12.94 -24.31 6.25
CA SER A 424 -13.81 -23.17 6.00
C SER A 424 -12.98 -21.94 5.62
N ILE A 425 -13.24 -21.39 4.42
CA ILE A 425 -12.58 -20.19 3.92
C ILE A 425 -13.30 -18.94 4.44
N THR A 426 -12.57 -18.14 5.21
CA THR A 426 -13.03 -16.90 5.86
C THR A 426 -12.60 -15.64 5.10
N GLY A 427 -11.78 -15.78 4.07
CA GLY A 427 -11.41 -14.69 3.17
C GLY A 427 -10.74 -15.21 1.91
N LEU A 428 -10.96 -14.53 0.80
CA LEU A 428 -10.48 -14.93 -0.54
C LEU A 428 -10.12 -13.68 -1.33
N SER A 429 -8.99 -13.69 -2.04
CA SER A 429 -8.59 -12.59 -2.91
C SER A 429 -7.64 -13.03 -4.02
N VAL A 430 -7.85 -12.46 -5.21
CA VAL A 430 -6.95 -12.58 -6.36
C VAL A 430 -6.31 -11.22 -6.65
N SER A 431 -5.02 -11.22 -7.02
CA SER A 431 -4.28 -10.01 -7.37
C SER A 431 -3.33 -10.24 -8.54
N ALA A 432 -3.32 -9.29 -9.48
CA ALA A 432 -2.38 -9.20 -10.57
C ALA A 432 -1.26 -8.22 -10.21
N SER A 433 -0.01 -8.62 -10.45
CA SER A 433 1.19 -7.94 -9.98
C SER A 433 2.35 -8.05 -10.98
N LYS A 434 3.48 -7.39 -10.68
CA LYS A 434 4.61 -7.16 -11.60
C LYS A 434 4.12 -6.46 -12.87
N ILE A 435 3.58 -5.26 -12.68
CA ILE A 435 3.09 -4.41 -13.77
C ILE A 435 4.27 -3.71 -14.44
N VAL A 436 4.36 -3.79 -15.76
CA VAL A 436 5.37 -3.10 -16.59
C VAL A 436 4.70 -2.37 -17.76
N ALA A 437 5.26 -1.24 -18.18
CA ALA A 437 4.81 -0.54 -19.39
C ALA A 437 5.09 -1.38 -20.64
N ILE A 438 4.18 -1.33 -21.62
CA ILE A 438 4.42 -1.87 -22.96
C ILE A 438 5.36 -0.91 -23.69
N PRO A 439 6.48 -1.36 -24.28
CA PRO A 439 7.34 -0.52 -25.09
C PRO A 439 6.61 0.10 -26.28
N SER A 440 6.77 1.42 -26.47
CA SER A 440 6.17 2.19 -27.57
C SER A 440 6.72 1.77 -28.94
N GLY A 441 6.13 0.73 -29.51
CA GLY A 441 6.47 0.21 -30.85
C GLY A 441 5.79 -1.12 -31.18
N THR A 442 5.51 -1.97 -30.19
CA THR A 442 5.06 -3.36 -30.41
C THR A 442 3.55 -3.49 -30.70
N ARG A 443 3.08 -2.86 -31.79
CA ARG A 443 1.67 -2.93 -32.24
C ARG A 443 1.16 -4.36 -32.44
N SER A 444 2.04 -5.31 -32.79
CA SER A 444 1.69 -6.74 -32.93
C SER A 444 1.15 -7.37 -31.65
N ILE A 445 1.65 -6.98 -30.47
CA ILE A 445 1.17 -7.51 -29.17
C ILE A 445 -0.26 -7.03 -28.87
N MET A 446 -0.62 -5.79 -29.21
CA MET A 446 -1.99 -5.31 -29.07
C MET A 446 -2.95 -6.13 -29.93
N ASN A 447 -2.60 -6.35 -31.21
CA ASN A 447 -3.43 -7.15 -32.12
C ASN A 447 -3.54 -8.62 -31.66
N TYR A 448 -2.47 -9.21 -31.11
CA TYR A 448 -2.50 -10.57 -30.56
C TYR A 448 -3.50 -10.72 -29.39
N PHE A 449 -3.63 -9.70 -28.54
CA PHE A 449 -4.63 -9.71 -27.47
C PHE A 449 -6.06 -9.47 -27.94
N HIS A 450 -6.28 -8.68 -29.00
CA HIS A 450 -7.63 -8.42 -29.54
C HIS A 450 -8.14 -9.59 -30.39
N ASN A 451 -7.29 -10.23 -31.19
CA ASN A 451 -7.67 -11.31 -32.11
C ASN A 451 -7.97 -12.67 -31.42
N GLN A 452 -8.20 -12.68 -30.10
CA GLN A 452 -8.53 -13.88 -29.32
C GLN A 452 -10.03 -14.01 -29.00
N GLU A 453 -10.86 -13.00 -29.30
CA GLU A 453 -12.28 -12.99 -28.90
C GLU A 453 -13.28 -13.38 -30.01
N GLU A 454 -12.87 -13.41 -31.29
CA GLU A 454 -13.72 -13.87 -32.40
C GLU A 454 -13.08 -15.00 -33.22
N SER A 455 -13.57 -16.23 -33.07
CA SER A 455 -13.41 -17.31 -34.08
C SER A 455 -14.44 -18.43 -33.93
N PHE A 456 -15.69 -18.16 -34.35
CA PHE A 456 -16.67 -19.19 -34.71
C PHE A 456 -17.05 -19.05 -36.18
N PRO A 457 -16.68 -19.98 -37.08
CA PRO A 457 -17.02 -19.90 -38.49
C PRO A 457 -18.50 -20.24 -38.72
N GLN A 458 -19.31 -19.28 -39.17
CA GLN A 458 -20.63 -19.57 -39.71
C GLN A 458 -20.51 -20.28 -41.07
N VAL A 459 -21.07 -21.48 -41.16
CA VAL A 459 -21.18 -22.25 -42.41
C VAL A 459 -22.21 -21.57 -43.33
N LYS A 460 -21.78 -21.15 -44.52
CA LYS A 460 -22.70 -20.73 -45.60
C LYS A 460 -23.00 -21.91 -46.53
N LEU A 461 -24.28 -22.24 -46.72
CA LEU A 461 -24.74 -23.00 -47.89
C LEU A 461 -25.11 -22.04 -49.04
N PRO A 462 -24.97 -22.45 -50.31
CA PRO A 462 -25.23 -21.58 -51.46
C PRO A 462 -26.62 -21.75 -52.12
N SER A 463 -27.08 -20.62 -52.69
CA SER A 463 -27.88 -20.45 -53.93
C SER A 463 -29.25 -21.13 -54.14
N GLU A 464 -30.28 -20.28 -54.32
CA GLU A 464 -31.15 -20.20 -55.53
C GLU A 464 -31.79 -18.79 -55.58
N GLN A 465 -31.66 -18.02 -56.67
CA GLN A 465 -32.66 -17.74 -57.75
C GLN A 465 -33.88 -16.87 -57.31
N LEU A 466 -34.36 -15.83 -58.04
CA LEU A 466 -34.12 -15.30 -59.42
C LEU A 466 -34.60 -13.81 -59.58
N ILE A 467 -34.11 -13.13 -60.64
CA ILE A 467 -34.73 -12.00 -61.42
C ILE A 467 -34.80 -10.54 -60.85
N GLN A 468 -34.07 -9.64 -61.54
CA GLN A 468 -34.35 -8.27 -62.09
C GLN A 468 -35.19 -7.25 -61.26
N ASP A 469 -34.92 -5.93 -61.26
CA ASP A 469 -34.45 -5.02 -62.35
C ASP A 469 -33.45 -3.90 -61.90
N ALA A 470 -33.07 -3.00 -62.82
CA ALA A 470 -32.11 -1.89 -62.67
C ALA A 470 -32.68 -0.57 -63.30
N PRO A 471 -31.97 0.58 -63.43
CA PRO A 471 -30.58 0.90 -63.06
C PRO A 471 -30.27 2.31 -62.45
N LEU A 472 -29.16 2.37 -61.70
CA LEU A 472 -28.05 3.36 -61.74
C LEU A 472 -28.17 4.89 -61.44
N LEU A 473 -27.01 5.36 -60.94
CA LEU A 473 -26.30 6.63 -61.15
C LEU A 473 -26.46 7.85 -60.19
N SER A 474 -25.29 8.33 -59.80
CA SER A 474 -24.96 9.59 -59.11
C SER A 474 -24.31 10.58 -60.08
N PRO A 475 -24.32 11.90 -59.81
CA PRO A 475 -23.52 12.89 -60.56
C PRO A 475 -22.22 13.30 -59.84
N SER A 476 -21.18 13.53 -60.63
CA SER A 476 -20.02 14.41 -60.34
C SER A 476 -20.39 15.88 -60.68
N GLU A 477 -19.54 16.92 -60.72
CA GLU A 477 -18.07 17.06 -60.73
C GLU A 477 -17.64 18.51 -60.35
N ASP A 478 -16.37 18.84 -60.63
CA ASP A 478 -15.78 20.18 -60.85
C ASP A 478 -15.37 21.12 -59.68
N SER A 479 -14.32 21.96 -59.81
CA SER A 479 -12.92 21.72 -60.28
C SER A 479 -11.99 22.94 -60.00
N LEU A 480 -10.66 22.71 -60.13
CA LEU A 480 -9.58 23.64 -60.53
C LEU A 480 -9.17 24.89 -59.68
N GLU A 481 -8.01 24.72 -59.03
CA GLU A 481 -6.74 25.45 -59.28
C GLU A 481 -6.35 26.83 -58.70
N SER A 482 -5.01 26.99 -58.64
CA SER A 482 -4.17 28.19 -58.41
C SER A 482 -4.00 28.72 -56.98
N GLY A 483 -2.90 29.44 -56.75
CA GLY A 483 -2.49 29.94 -55.43
C GLY A 483 -1.62 31.20 -55.51
N GLY A 484 -1.40 31.84 -54.35
CA GLY A 484 -0.65 33.10 -54.21
C GLY A 484 -0.08 33.25 -52.81
N HIS A 485 0.89 34.15 -52.63
CA HIS A 485 1.77 34.20 -51.44
C HIS A 485 1.96 35.65 -50.95
N LEU A 486 2.38 35.79 -49.68
CA LEU A 486 2.85 37.00 -48.97
C LEU A 486 1.82 37.88 -48.22
N THR A 487 2.39 38.54 -47.20
CA THR A 487 1.77 39.20 -46.04
C THR A 487 1.76 40.73 -46.17
N LEU A 488 0.85 41.44 -45.46
CA LEU A 488 1.22 42.47 -44.47
C LEU A 488 0.05 43.04 -43.61
N GLN A 489 0.40 43.44 -42.38
CA GLN A 489 -0.11 44.53 -41.51
C GLN A 489 -1.62 44.76 -41.21
N SER A 490 -1.93 44.48 -39.94
CA SER A 490 -2.78 45.18 -38.94
C SER A 490 -3.44 46.54 -39.26
N ILE A 491 -4.74 46.66 -38.93
CA ILE A 491 -5.42 47.90 -38.48
C ILE A 491 -6.47 47.58 -37.38
N GLU A 492 -6.45 48.38 -36.31
CA GLU A 492 -7.50 48.67 -35.32
C GLU A 492 -7.59 50.23 -35.20
N PRO A 493 -8.48 50.92 -34.42
CA PRO A 493 -9.53 50.46 -33.49
C PRO A 493 -10.89 51.21 -33.67
N TRP A 494 -11.85 51.05 -32.73
CA TRP A 494 -12.46 52.22 -32.04
C TRP A 494 -13.14 51.89 -30.69
N ILE A 495 -13.18 52.86 -29.76
CA ILE A 495 -13.60 52.74 -28.34
C ILE A 495 -14.21 54.08 -27.84
N ALA A 496 -15.30 54.04 -27.05
CA ALA A 496 -15.69 55.01 -26.00
C ALA A 496 -16.96 54.49 -25.27
N CYS A 497 -17.22 54.53 -23.95
CA CYS A 497 -16.65 55.17 -22.74
C CYS A 497 -17.01 56.64 -22.45
N ARG A 498 -17.76 56.88 -21.34
CA ARG A 498 -17.59 57.88 -20.23
C ARG A 498 -18.88 57.93 -19.37
N GLU A 499 -18.89 57.86 -18.04
CA GLU A 499 -18.26 58.64 -16.93
C GLU A 499 -19.11 59.84 -16.43
N GLY A 500 -19.16 60.03 -15.10
CA GLY A 500 -19.76 61.18 -14.42
C GLY A 500 -19.74 61.06 -12.88
N ASN A 501 -18.96 61.92 -12.21
CA ASN A 501 -18.89 62.08 -10.74
C ASN A 501 -19.39 63.48 -10.36
N GLU A 502 -19.96 63.66 -9.16
CA GLU A 502 -19.78 64.87 -8.34
C GLU A 502 -20.21 64.68 -6.87
N GLU A 503 -19.88 65.63 -6.00
CA GLU A 503 -19.95 65.56 -4.52
C GLU A 503 -21.35 66.02 -3.98
N THR A 504 -21.79 65.87 -2.73
CA THR A 504 -21.14 66.31 -1.46
C THR A 504 -21.98 65.92 -0.20
N LYS A 505 -21.39 66.12 1.00
CA LYS A 505 -22.01 66.42 2.33
C LYS A 505 -22.72 65.32 3.17
N TYR A 506 -21.95 64.86 4.17
CA TYR A 506 -22.15 65.04 5.63
C TYR A 506 -23.41 64.59 6.40
N SER A 507 -23.11 64.12 7.62
CA SER A 507 -23.89 64.07 8.88
C SER A 507 -24.83 62.88 9.17
N MET A 508 -24.65 62.32 10.37
CA MET A 508 -25.68 61.57 11.10
C MET A 508 -26.56 62.53 11.89
N PRO A 509 -27.73 62.06 12.36
CA PRO A 509 -28.02 62.21 13.78
C PRO A 509 -28.35 60.88 14.48
N LEU A 510 -28.36 60.94 15.81
CA LEU A 510 -28.80 59.87 16.72
C LEU A 510 -30.29 60.05 17.10
N ASP A 511 -30.81 59.03 17.77
CA ASP A 511 -31.64 59.12 18.99
C ASP A 511 -33.18 59.22 18.89
N ARG A 512 -33.81 58.55 19.88
CA ARG A 512 -35.16 58.78 20.50
C ARG A 512 -36.39 58.11 19.85
N GLN A 513 -37.08 57.22 20.59
CA GLN A 513 -38.27 57.43 21.50
C GLN A 513 -39.60 57.50 20.68
N GLU A 514 -40.74 56.95 21.11
CA GLU A 514 -41.13 56.21 22.33
C GLU A 514 -42.45 55.43 22.08
N GLU A 515 -42.85 54.55 23.03
CA GLU A 515 -44.26 54.17 23.33
C GLU A 515 -45.11 53.39 22.27
N ASP A 516 -46.03 52.46 22.60
CA ASP A 516 -46.37 51.81 23.88
C ASP A 516 -47.21 50.50 23.68
N LYS A 517 -47.33 49.69 24.75
CA LYS A 517 -48.32 48.59 25.03
C LYS A 517 -48.31 47.31 24.14
N ASP A 518 -48.67 46.12 24.65
CA ASP A 518 -49.34 45.79 25.93
C ASP A 518 -48.86 44.46 26.61
N MET A 519 -49.29 44.30 27.87
CA MET A 519 -49.03 43.28 28.91
C MET A 519 -48.72 41.81 28.50
N CYS A 520 -47.66 41.17 29.05
CA CYS A 520 -47.51 40.48 30.37
C CYS A 520 -48.25 39.12 30.51
N LYS A 521 -47.78 38.09 31.24
CA LYS A 521 -47.14 38.05 32.59
C LYS A 521 -46.15 36.86 32.74
N GLU A 522 -44.95 37.08 33.30
CA GLU A 522 -44.49 36.70 34.68
C GLU A 522 -44.08 35.22 34.90
N LYS A 523 -43.10 34.86 35.76
CA LYS A 523 -42.30 35.67 36.72
C LYS A 523 -40.87 35.15 36.94
N LEU A 524 -39.97 36.10 37.19
CA LEU A 524 -38.57 35.99 37.68
C LEU A 524 -38.56 35.96 39.25
N PRO A 525 -37.44 35.70 39.98
CA PRO A 525 -36.33 36.67 40.09
C PRO A 525 -34.90 36.15 40.38
N GLU A 526 -33.95 37.09 40.34
CA GLU A 526 -32.51 36.96 40.63
C GLU A 526 -32.14 37.50 42.03
N LYS A 527 -30.89 37.24 42.47
CA LYS A 527 -29.85 38.22 42.93
C LYS A 527 -28.60 37.44 43.40
N VAL A 528 -27.34 37.75 43.08
CA VAL A 528 -26.54 38.99 42.84
C VAL A 528 -25.98 39.64 44.13
N THR A 529 -24.68 39.36 44.38
CA THR A 529 -23.56 40.23 44.85
C THR A 529 -22.31 39.32 44.97
N SER A 530 -21.15 39.52 44.32
CA SER A 530 -20.25 40.68 44.17
C SER A 530 -19.25 40.85 45.32
N ILE A 531 -17.95 40.62 45.03
CA ILE A 531 -16.74 41.39 45.45
C ILE A 531 -15.47 40.68 44.91
N CYS A 532 -14.40 41.43 44.62
CA CYS A 532 -13.19 40.96 43.92
C CYS A 532 -12.03 40.58 44.86
N SER A 533 -11.19 39.60 44.46
CA SER A 533 -9.71 39.70 44.53
C SER A 533 -8.99 38.49 43.90
N SER A 534 -7.88 38.78 43.21
CA SER A 534 -6.79 37.84 42.83
C SER A 534 -5.57 38.15 43.74
N PRO A 535 -4.48 37.34 43.85
CA PRO A 535 -3.93 36.46 42.79
C PRO A 535 -3.24 35.12 43.24
N ASP A 536 -2.59 34.50 42.26
CA ASP A 536 -1.38 33.64 42.31
C ASP A 536 -1.38 32.14 42.72
N ALA A 537 -0.64 31.40 41.87
CA ALA A 537 0.29 30.28 42.13
C ALA A 537 -0.18 28.89 42.63
N GLU A 538 -0.20 27.95 41.67
CA GLU A 538 0.43 26.61 41.72
C GLU A 538 -0.10 25.46 42.61
N VAL A 539 0.48 24.27 42.35
CA VAL A 539 0.39 22.97 43.05
C VAL A 539 -0.83 22.09 42.76
N TYR A 540 -0.72 21.34 41.66
CA TYR A 540 -1.50 20.09 41.47
C TYR A 540 -0.82 18.92 42.21
N ARG A 541 -1.38 18.52 43.35
CA ARG A 541 -1.34 17.12 43.83
C ARG A 541 -2.72 16.72 44.31
N GLY A 542 -3.22 15.61 43.78
CA GLY A 542 -4.57 15.13 44.06
C GLY A 542 -4.70 14.33 45.36
N TRP A 543 -5.95 14.04 45.73
CA TRP A 543 -6.32 13.16 46.84
C TRP A 543 -7.35 12.12 46.38
N GLU A 544 -7.23 10.93 46.96
CA GLU A 544 -8.30 9.93 47.05
C GLU A 544 -9.18 10.21 48.30
N LYS A 545 -10.23 9.37 48.48
CA LYS A 545 -11.13 9.19 49.65
C LYS A 545 -12.51 9.85 49.49
N ASP A 546 -13.59 9.05 49.47
CA ASP A 546 -14.25 8.29 50.57
C ASP A 546 -15.10 9.23 51.47
N GLN A 547 -16.27 8.84 51.99
CA GLN A 547 -16.82 7.48 52.22
C GLN A 547 -18.36 7.44 52.40
N THR A 548 -18.89 6.25 52.72
CA THR A 548 -20.25 5.92 53.25
C THR A 548 -21.45 6.18 52.34
N GLU A 549 -22.54 5.38 52.34
CA GLU A 549 -22.81 3.96 52.69
C GLU A 549 -24.21 3.61 52.09
N SER A 550 -24.77 2.39 52.06
CA SER A 550 -24.42 1.01 52.50
C SER A 550 -24.88 0.04 51.37
N SER A 551 -25.25 -1.26 51.44
CA SER A 551 -25.24 -2.45 52.34
C SER A 551 -25.71 -3.63 51.44
N GLY A 552 -25.53 -4.93 51.72
CA GLY A 552 -24.90 -5.67 52.82
C GLY A 552 -25.14 -7.18 52.64
N ASP A 553 -24.13 -8.01 52.95
CA ASP A 553 -24.09 -9.50 53.00
C ASP A 553 -24.52 -10.31 51.74
N TYR A 554 -23.90 -11.44 51.37
CA TYR A 554 -23.53 -12.61 52.19
C TYR A 554 -22.21 -13.33 51.76
N LEU A 555 -21.40 -13.71 52.77
CA LEU A 555 -20.75 -15.03 53.02
C LEU A 555 -20.42 -15.99 51.83
N THR A 556 -19.26 -16.67 51.69
CA THR A 556 -18.04 -16.88 52.53
C THR A 556 -16.84 -17.26 51.62
N VAL A 557 -15.56 -17.26 52.03
CA VAL A 557 -14.83 -18.39 52.69
C VAL A 557 -13.46 -17.89 53.24
N LYS A 558 -12.97 -18.47 54.34
CA LYS A 558 -11.70 -18.17 55.05
C LYS A 558 -10.50 -18.85 54.35
N ILE A 559 -9.32 -18.21 54.17
CA ILE A 559 -8.27 -17.80 55.14
C ILE A 559 -7.66 -18.95 55.96
N ARG A 560 -6.38 -19.25 55.67
CA ARG A 560 -5.21 -19.45 56.55
C ARG A 560 -3.95 -19.55 55.64
N ASP A 561 -2.81 -18.91 55.89
CA ASP A 561 -1.84 -19.01 57.01
C ASP A 561 -1.04 -20.33 57.06
N SER A 562 0.27 -20.35 57.35
CA SER A 562 1.31 -19.30 57.29
C SER A 562 2.71 -19.92 57.54
N LEU A 563 3.77 -19.27 57.03
CA LEU A 563 5.21 -19.37 57.40
C LEU A 563 6.03 -20.67 57.19
N GLU A 564 7.36 -20.44 57.11
CA GLU A 564 8.54 -21.34 57.12
C GLU A 564 9.08 -21.92 55.78
N SER A 565 10.40 -22.02 55.54
CA SER A 565 11.54 -21.24 56.08
C SER A 565 12.79 -21.33 55.17
N GLU A 566 13.61 -20.27 55.16
CA GLU A 566 15.03 -20.11 54.75
C GLU A 566 15.74 -20.92 53.61
N ARG A 567 16.57 -20.16 52.86
CA ARG A 567 17.83 -20.53 52.14
C ARG A 567 17.82 -21.45 50.91
N GLY A 568 18.53 -20.97 49.87
CA GLY A 568 19.60 -21.80 49.26
C GLY A 568 19.82 -21.75 47.74
N LYS A 569 20.43 -20.68 47.24
CA LYS A 569 21.10 -20.55 45.91
C LYS A 569 21.28 -21.85 45.08
N ARG A 570 20.75 -21.87 43.85
CA ARG A 570 21.43 -22.50 42.69
C ARG A 570 21.09 -21.77 41.38
N LYS A 571 22.12 -21.39 40.62
CA LYS A 571 21.97 -20.90 39.23
C LYS A 571 21.61 -22.08 38.33
N SER A 572 20.70 -21.86 37.38
CA SER A 572 20.57 -22.72 36.19
C SER A 572 20.69 -21.86 34.93
N ASN A 573 21.83 -21.94 34.23
CA ASN A 573 21.95 -21.36 32.90
C ASN A 573 20.96 -22.10 31.97
N LYS A 574 20.16 -21.36 31.21
CA LYS A 574 19.44 -21.89 30.03
C LYS A 574 19.82 -21.06 28.82
N GLU A 575 20.85 -21.54 28.11
CA GLU A 575 21.27 -21.00 26.83
C GLU A 575 20.12 -21.15 25.82
N LYS A 576 19.62 -20.03 25.30
CA LYS A 576 18.64 -20.03 24.20
C LYS A 576 19.39 -20.15 22.86
N GLY A 577 19.89 -21.35 22.58
CA GLY A 577 20.63 -21.65 21.35
C GLY A 577 19.81 -21.39 20.08
N MET A 578 20.40 -20.64 19.13
CA MET A 578 19.81 -20.30 17.84
C MET A 578 19.61 -21.52 16.95
N SER A 579 18.41 -21.76 16.44
CA SER A 579 18.10 -22.88 15.55
C SER A 579 18.17 -22.50 14.05
N THR A 580 19.34 -22.05 13.58
CA THR A 580 19.57 -21.67 12.17
C THR A 580 20.47 -22.67 11.44
N ILE A 581 19.93 -23.33 10.40
CA ILE A 581 20.63 -23.99 9.27
C ILE A 581 21.56 -25.21 9.58
N SER A 582 22.26 -25.27 10.72
CA SER A 582 23.31 -26.27 11.00
C SER A 582 22.86 -27.73 11.13
N ARG A 583 21.55 -28.04 11.01
CA ARG A 583 21.03 -29.42 10.97
C ARG A 583 21.05 -30.03 9.56
N TYR A 584 21.16 -29.23 8.50
CA TYR A 584 21.07 -29.73 7.12
C TYR A 584 22.39 -30.33 6.58
N PHE A 585 23.54 -29.95 7.14
CA PHE A 585 24.87 -30.28 6.61
C PHE A 585 25.66 -31.33 7.41
N ARG A 586 24.99 -32.16 8.25
CA ARG A 586 25.66 -33.16 9.11
C ARG A 586 25.11 -34.58 8.98
N SER A 587 24.67 -34.98 7.79
CA SER A 587 24.25 -36.36 7.48
C SER A 587 24.76 -36.90 6.14
N GLN A 588 25.77 -36.26 5.55
CA GLN A 588 26.36 -36.61 4.24
C GLN A 588 27.88 -36.39 4.25
N LEU A 589 28.61 -37.16 5.10
CA LEU A 589 30.07 -37.40 4.99
C LEU A 589 30.58 -38.36 6.10
N SER A 590 30.17 -39.65 6.07
CA SER A 590 30.85 -40.74 6.79
C SER A 590 30.34 -42.10 6.29
N GLY A 591 31.02 -42.69 5.31
CA GLY A 591 30.70 -44.03 4.82
C GLY A 591 31.65 -45.09 5.38
N SER A 592 31.09 -46.23 5.81
CA SER A 592 31.70 -47.56 5.92
C SER A 592 33.06 -47.73 6.62
N LEU A 593 33.08 -48.62 7.62
CA LEU A 593 34.10 -49.69 7.69
C LEU A 593 33.67 -50.83 8.63
N LEU A 594 33.74 -52.07 8.13
CA LEU A 594 33.63 -53.35 8.89
C LEU A 594 32.27 -53.64 9.55
N LYS A 595 31.84 -54.88 9.83
CA LYS A 595 31.96 -56.21 9.17
C LYS A 595 30.86 -57.11 9.81
N ALA A 596 30.65 -58.31 9.24
CA ALA A 596 30.31 -59.60 9.88
C ALA A 596 29.83 -59.65 11.37
N GLU A 597 28.91 -60.54 11.80
CA GLU A 597 28.44 -61.79 11.16
C GLU A 597 27.09 -62.32 11.74
N HIS A 598 26.68 -63.47 11.21
CA HIS A 598 25.49 -64.33 11.41
C HIS A 598 24.99 -64.68 12.84
N ALA A 599 23.91 -65.49 12.85
CA ALA A 599 23.30 -66.28 13.94
C ALA A 599 22.22 -65.54 14.78
N SER A 600 20.90 -65.74 14.61
CA SER A 600 20.03 -66.93 14.83
C SER A 600 19.39 -66.94 16.24
N THR A 601 18.24 -67.59 16.55
CA THR A 601 17.48 -68.64 15.84
C THR A 601 16.00 -68.70 16.32
N SER A 602 15.04 -69.02 15.42
CA SER A 602 13.77 -69.75 15.71
C SER A 602 12.68 -69.08 16.60
N LYS A 603 11.40 -69.49 16.66
CA LYS A 603 10.63 -70.65 16.12
C LYS A 603 9.21 -70.22 15.63
N LEU A 604 8.64 -71.00 14.69
CA LEU A 604 7.23 -71.53 14.57
C LEU A 604 6.00 -70.61 14.81
N SER A 605 4.83 -70.79 14.18
CA SER A 605 4.36 -71.76 13.16
C SER A 605 3.00 -71.31 12.54
N GLU A 606 2.66 -71.85 11.36
CA GLU A 606 1.27 -72.05 10.85
C GLU A 606 0.41 -70.79 10.53
N SER A 607 -0.54 -70.81 9.59
CA SER A 607 -0.87 -71.76 8.50
C SER A 607 -1.77 -71.10 7.43
N SER A 608 -1.79 -71.66 6.22
CA SER A 608 -2.78 -71.45 5.13
C SER A 608 -2.92 -70.04 4.50
N SER A 609 -3.38 -69.86 3.25
CA SER A 609 -3.00 -70.41 1.93
C SER A 609 -4.12 -70.12 0.91
N LEU A 610 -3.78 -69.57 -0.26
CA LEU A 610 -4.59 -69.55 -1.51
C LEU A 610 -5.88 -68.68 -1.46
N SER A 611 -6.45 -68.21 -2.57
CA SER A 611 -6.23 -68.46 -4.03
C SER A 611 -6.22 -67.11 -4.80
N ALA A 612 -5.37 -66.91 -5.83
CA ALA A 612 -5.58 -67.17 -7.29
C ALA A 612 -6.71 -66.31 -7.92
N CYS A 613 -6.63 -65.82 -9.17
CA CYS A 613 -5.92 -66.28 -10.39
C CYS A 613 -5.06 -65.12 -11.01
N GLN A 614 -3.87 -65.37 -11.59
CA GLN A 614 -3.57 -65.79 -12.99
C GLN A 614 -4.13 -64.85 -14.08
N SER A 615 -3.37 -64.43 -15.10
CA SER A 615 -1.94 -64.62 -15.44
C SER A 615 -1.49 -63.50 -16.45
N GLU A 616 -0.40 -63.48 -17.24
CA GLU A 616 0.62 -64.46 -17.72
C GLU A 616 1.92 -63.72 -18.15
N LEU A 617 2.92 -64.44 -18.70
CA LEU A 617 4.13 -63.92 -19.37
C LEU A 617 4.28 -64.53 -20.78
N PRO A 618 5.08 -63.92 -21.69
CA PRO A 618 6.47 -64.38 -21.92
C PRO A 618 7.50 -63.24 -21.73
N GLN A 619 8.77 -63.44 -21.34
CA GLN A 619 9.85 -64.29 -21.91
C GLN A 619 10.29 -63.90 -23.34
N GLU A 620 11.58 -63.88 -23.73
CA GLU A 620 12.87 -63.88 -23.00
C GLU A 620 14.00 -63.57 -24.00
N ASN A 621 15.15 -63.01 -23.57
CA ASN A 621 16.54 -63.46 -23.89
C ASN A 621 17.65 -62.40 -23.62
N SER A 622 18.89 -62.88 -23.56
CA SER A 622 20.16 -62.18 -23.20
C SER A 622 21.29 -62.70 -24.14
N PRO A 623 22.61 -62.76 -23.82
CA PRO A 623 23.53 -61.97 -22.95
C PRO A 623 24.87 -61.58 -23.66
N ALA A 624 25.82 -60.92 -22.96
CA ALA A 624 27.32 -61.05 -23.04
C ALA A 624 28.02 -59.82 -22.40
N ARG A 625 28.90 -59.94 -21.39
CA ARG A 625 30.37 -60.18 -21.41
C ARG A 625 31.20 -59.13 -22.20
N GLY A 626 32.28 -58.54 -21.68
CA GLY A 626 32.92 -58.64 -20.35
C GLY A 626 34.24 -57.84 -20.26
N GLU A 627 34.94 -57.91 -19.11
CA GLU A 627 36.38 -57.58 -18.87
C GLU A 627 36.92 -56.18 -19.32
N SER A 628 37.38 -55.21 -18.50
CA SER A 628 38.18 -55.12 -17.25
C SER A 628 39.64 -54.64 -17.48
N SER A 629 39.99 -53.43 -17.02
CA SER A 629 41.35 -53.05 -16.58
C SER A 629 41.39 -51.71 -15.82
N VAL A 630 42.43 -51.54 -15.00
CA VAL A 630 42.80 -50.38 -14.15
C VAL A 630 43.51 -49.28 -14.98
N ASP A 631 43.74 -48.03 -14.52
CA ASP A 631 43.81 -47.49 -13.15
C ASP A 631 43.58 -45.95 -13.04
N ALA A 632 43.61 -45.45 -11.79
CA ALA A 632 44.05 -44.12 -11.33
C ALA A 632 43.19 -42.83 -11.51
N ASN A 633 42.82 -42.27 -10.35
CA ASN A 633 42.83 -40.84 -9.98
C ASN A 633 42.02 -39.78 -10.78
N LEU A 634 40.88 -39.36 -10.21
CA LEU A 634 40.60 -37.92 -10.05
C LEU A 634 39.69 -37.62 -8.84
N CYS A 635 40.09 -36.66 -8.00
CA CYS A 635 39.25 -36.09 -6.94
C CYS A 635 38.92 -34.62 -7.27
N SER A 636 37.66 -34.29 -7.60
CA SER A 636 37.14 -32.92 -7.42
C SER A 636 35.61 -32.77 -7.51
N GLN A 637 35.06 -32.11 -6.49
CA GLN A 637 33.95 -31.14 -6.55
C GLN A 637 32.68 -31.48 -7.38
N ILE A 638 31.70 -32.14 -6.75
CA ILE A 638 30.30 -32.07 -7.22
C ILE A 638 29.77 -30.63 -6.99
N LYS A 639 29.71 -29.83 -8.05
CA LYS A 639 28.94 -28.58 -8.10
C LYS A 639 27.56 -28.85 -8.67
N LEU A 640 26.52 -28.81 -7.83
CA LEU A 640 25.13 -28.86 -8.27
C LEU A 640 24.79 -27.60 -9.09
N LYS A 641 24.87 -27.73 -10.42
CA LYS A 641 24.33 -26.74 -11.36
C LYS A 641 22.79 -26.73 -11.27
N ARG A 642 22.20 -25.55 -11.45
CA ARG A 642 20.78 -25.44 -11.86
C ARG A 642 20.65 -25.97 -13.29
N PRO A 643 19.51 -26.55 -13.70
CA PRO A 643 19.29 -26.88 -15.10
C PRO A 643 19.31 -25.59 -15.92
N ALA A 644 20.22 -25.51 -16.89
CA ALA A 644 20.06 -24.61 -18.03
C ALA A 644 19.07 -25.28 -18.99
N TRP A 645 18.22 -24.49 -19.64
CA TRP A 645 17.43 -25.00 -20.76
C TRP A 645 18.35 -25.15 -21.97
N SER A 646 18.65 -26.38 -22.34
CA SER A 646 19.10 -26.74 -23.69
C SER A 646 17.91 -27.32 -24.43
N CYS A 647 17.48 -26.64 -25.49
CA CYS A 647 16.66 -27.25 -26.52
C CYS A 647 17.64 -27.72 -27.59
N ASP A 648 17.62 -29.00 -27.96
CA ASP A 648 18.44 -29.46 -29.07
C ASP A 648 17.87 -28.92 -30.38
N ILE A 649 18.73 -28.26 -31.16
CA ILE A 649 18.34 -27.52 -32.36
C ILE A 649 17.83 -28.48 -33.45
N ASP A 650 18.33 -29.71 -33.44
CA ASP A 650 18.00 -30.76 -34.40
C ASP A 650 16.64 -31.45 -34.11
N GLU A 651 15.95 -31.09 -33.02
CA GLU A 651 14.58 -31.55 -32.71
C GLU A 651 13.48 -30.58 -33.19
N ILE A 652 13.83 -29.45 -33.81
CA ILE A 652 12.85 -28.46 -34.28
C ILE A 652 12.24 -28.92 -35.61
N ASP A 653 10.93 -29.22 -35.60
CA ASP A 653 10.18 -29.55 -36.80
C ASP A 653 10.23 -28.38 -37.82
N GLN A 654 10.79 -28.66 -38.99
CA GLN A 654 11.03 -27.67 -40.02
C GLN A 654 9.74 -27.19 -40.71
N ASP A 655 8.68 -28.00 -40.71
CA ASP A 655 7.39 -27.60 -41.30
C ASP A 655 6.65 -26.61 -40.40
N VAL A 656 6.79 -26.74 -39.08
CA VAL A 656 6.30 -25.74 -38.11
C VAL A 656 7.00 -24.38 -38.29
N LEU A 657 8.29 -24.38 -38.68
CA LEU A 657 8.98 -23.13 -39.07
C LEU A 657 8.46 -22.57 -40.40
N ASN A 658 8.06 -23.43 -41.35
CA ASN A 658 7.56 -23.02 -42.67
C ASN A 658 6.19 -22.32 -42.60
N GLU A 659 5.35 -22.61 -41.59
CA GLU A 659 4.06 -21.93 -41.36
C GLU A 659 4.20 -20.50 -40.80
N LEU A 660 5.35 -20.13 -40.24
CA LEU A 660 5.56 -18.82 -39.61
C LEU A 660 5.67 -17.68 -40.64
N PRO A 661 5.20 -16.45 -40.32
CA PRO A 661 5.46 -15.26 -41.13
C PRO A 661 6.96 -15.05 -41.38
N LYS A 662 7.35 -14.72 -42.62
CA LYS A 662 8.76 -14.61 -43.06
C LYS A 662 9.68 -13.80 -42.14
N GLN A 663 9.18 -12.72 -41.56
CA GLN A 663 9.91 -11.88 -40.62
C GLN A 663 10.37 -12.65 -39.36
N ILE A 664 9.56 -13.59 -38.88
CA ILE A 664 9.87 -14.47 -37.75
C ILE A 664 10.79 -15.62 -38.20
N GLN A 665 10.61 -16.15 -39.42
CA GLN A 665 11.54 -17.12 -40.01
C GLN A 665 12.97 -16.54 -40.12
N GLU A 666 13.09 -15.30 -40.59
CA GLU A 666 14.36 -14.58 -40.71
C GLU A 666 15.01 -14.31 -39.33
N GLU A 667 14.23 -13.94 -38.32
CA GLU A 667 14.73 -13.73 -36.95
C GLU A 667 15.21 -15.05 -36.31
N ILE A 668 14.45 -16.13 -36.43
CA ILE A 668 14.83 -17.46 -35.93
C ILE A 668 16.08 -17.97 -36.67
N GLN A 669 16.16 -17.83 -38.00
CA GLN A 669 17.36 -18.19 -38.75
C GLN A 669 18.58 -17.34 -38.39
N ALA A 670 18.39 -16.06 -38.02
CA ALA A 670 19.46 -15.22 -37.52
C ALA A 670 19.97 -15.66 -36.13
N TRP A 671 19.10 -16.17 -35.25
CA TRP A 671 19.49 -16.76 -33.96
C TRP A 671 20.23 -18.09 -34.14
N LEU A 672 19.75 -18.96 -35.05
CA LEU A 672 20.37 -20.26 -35.34
C LEU A 672 21.78 -20.13 -35.95
N ARG A 673 22.05 -19.07 -36.73
CA ARG A 673 23.38 -18.75 -37.29
C ARG A 673 24.33 -18.15 -36.26
N SER A 674 24.56 -18.84 -35.14
CA SER A 674 25.29 -18.26 -34.00
C SER A 674 26.79 -17.99 -34.31
N GLN A 675 27.14 -16.69 -34.29
CA GLN A 675 28.37 -16.15 -33.69
C GLN A 675 29.69 -16.92 -33.93
N LYS A 676 30.29 -16.77 -35.12
CA LYS A 676 31.75 -16.97 -35.28
C LYS A 676 32.49 -15.94 -34.43
N ARG A 677 33.03 -16.36 -33.28
CA ARG A 677 33.80 -15.48 -32.38
C ARG A 677 35.07 -14.93 -33.09
N PRO A 678 35.39 -13.63 -32.98
CA PRO A 678 36.70 -13.13 -33.37
C PRO A 678 37.78 -13.63 -32.39
N ASN A 679 39.00 -13.83 -32.90
CA ASN A 679 40.14 -14.26 -32.09
C ASN A 679 40.63 -13.10 -31.20
N THR A 680 40.49 -13.23 -29.87
CA THR A 680 41.12 -12.32 -28.89
C THR A 680 42.07 -13.08 -27.98
N VAL A 681 43.30 -12.57 -27.88
CA VAL A 681 44.44 -13.23 -27.22
C VAL A 681 44.25 -13.31 -25.69
N LYS A 682 44.63 -14.45 -25.09
CA LYS A 682 44.65 -14.62 -23.63
C LYS A 682 45.58 -13.61 -22.94
N ARG A 683 45.07 -12.94 -21.90
CA ARG A 683 45.88 -12.45 -20.77
C ARG A 683 45.14 -12.72 -19.47
N ASP A 684 45.66 -13.62 -18.66
CA ASP A 684 45.10 -13.98 -17.36
C ASP A 684 45.41 -12.90 -16.31
N LEU A 685 44.37 -12.34 -15.69
CA LEU A 685 44.48 -11.52 -14.47
C LEU A 685 43.36 -11.90 -13.49
N GLY A 686 43.62 -12.93 -12.69
CA GLY A 686 42.74 -13.35 -11.59
C GLY A 686 42.84 -12.43 -10.36
N ILE A 687 41.84 -12.52 -9.48
CA ILE A 687 41.65 -11.63 -8.32
C ILE A 687 42.70 -11.81 -7.19
N THR A 688 43.63 -12.76 -7.33
CA THR A 688 44.69 -13.07 -6.35
C THR A 688 45.70 -11.94 -6.12
N ARG A 689 45.68 -10.87 -6.92
CA ARG A 689 46.61 -9.73 -6.78
C ARG A 689 46.24 -8.74 -5.67
N TYR A 690 45.08 -8.88 -5.02
CA TYR A 690 44.58 -7.95 -3.99
C TYR A 690 45.09 -8.20 -2.56
N PHE A 691 45.86 -9.27 -2.30
CA PHE A 691 46.20 -9.70 -0.93
C PHE A 691 47.72 -9.92 -0.67
N SER A 692 48.59 -9.30 -1.47
CA SER A 692 50.05 -9.30 -1.24
C SER A 692 50.56 -7.91 -0.88
N PRO A 693 51.37 -7.74 0.19
CA PRO A 693 51.90 -6.44 0.58
C PRO A 693 52.95 -5.93 -0.41
N ALA A 694 52.88 -4.65 -0.77
CA ALA A 694 53.90 -4.00 -1.58
C ALA A 694 55.14 -3.68 -0.73
N LYS A 695 56.32 -3.83 -1.35
CA LYS A 695 57.58 -3.21 -0.90
C LYS A 695 58.08 -2.28 -2.00
N ASP A 696 58.39 -1.05 -1.58
CA ASP A 696 59.37 -0.10 -2.12
C ASP A 696 59.81 -0.27 -3.58
N LYS A 697 59.33 0.62 -4.47
CA LYS A 697 60.11 1.81 -4.89
C LYS A 697 59.27 2.79 -5.71
#